data_AF-A0A8T5ENW0-F1
#
_entry.id   AF-A0A8T5ENW0-F1
#
_cell.length_a   1.000
_cell.length_b   1.000
_cell.length_c   1.000
_cell.angle_alpha   90.00
_cell.angle_beta   90.00
_cell.angle_gamma   90.00
#
_symmetry.space_group_name_H-M   'P 1'
#
loop_
_entity.id
_entity.type
_entity.pdbx_description
1 polymer ?
#
loop_
_entity_poly.entity_id
_entity_poly.type
_entity_poly.pdbx_seq_one_letter_code
_entity_poly.pdbx_strand_id
1 'polypeptide(L)'
;ILTGGESYVWVIDSKFTTPPNDFSINIGLERIFFDISDAGSSLVTSLLSFIGLGIAIPGVDESNIVFLGLSAPYAISINNNGQTYCPDRYSQIELSTLPSNEISCGVVAGFGYVHFSPANTDGDREVWEVAYIEATVHPNGVSTRLPSEVNLVIRTDTTLAEDPGVVGENALDTIEYYADRRADLHVHFHENKAGEPVENSGDMRGNSTDSIGWLRGMPAGSLSADEIDRVFTMLGSKSSPELPGGQPEKLGMIIAIKNFSRDTTQNVDDPTLPVNPAYPPKTLVLIRSVESIQSIEYDSWHKRGDKITDHSKIHLELKNIPTSIALYGSFELGSSSATDTSLDSGDNLDFLSKILDSVILNLVNLFLDIGDIINSVPSEVVSVLTGDTGSGGLNSFAGRDVNLLMTDNLLADRVNMHIDELAVQIGSSPHPVTLDNHVIISKDRGLDQVMGEFGARDPLVPVASSVRFSGLSQFTFSDDEVLGTQSIGLITDSSEPFRFSFIEHDSNSIDNLSFQSLHLSDIPNNISVLIDESSLSYVANEGIELMTYVGLDGNQKQGANIHDMPAEFIFEFGEQTSFIAETPISTVEVQITNASEPITMTGDHFLFHHDSINETSTISTRLTGIKELGWISPIEEGALGSSGRGTAFLKSAGDRPMSINIDNAPTADSSGLSALALIDPLPSHLSVEIPTGNDGGSELVLPEFNSTKGLSGAAFFIGGFSDFGRSINSVLAGFTSDISTGTEEVDDSFSYALQLESDTSFDLIVEATYGDPVTNEPPWVHGISFQSSPNGLSEGFHIKTWLPGLPPLIDLSISRNTLVNGEDWYIQASLDSWEPGREEFMIHAYGVNGQDMLLTMQGLEPGKPTNLFLDAVFEIRDSGGITQVSTGTQFVLSERLDWIHMMLINRESQSRTEMLINEIPKSIALQASLGTAISIDMSVPEEQRIEGFAVGSLMLQQMQWMDGFWWPATVFLKDIPGYINLTTAPEMNFDITKNLAFQGLPNLDFTSSDDGMSLYIEAFGRAINSRGDIILLAEGMTDKLIIKPTNDFGLEIRSGGSGVERIYVRMNDVPTGSSQVGTPPVFLEEMEAMGENLRSATLHIRELVGPYSVIEVDDVDGGKIIVSARVTTEFSGHDIQIRGVLIDAQTTGGVPTGTTLGVNGLSSDLSILNLVPGLSGSTHHLLVPEPFTSAILTVIATLTEGGS
;
A
#
# COMPACT_ATOMS: atom_id res chain seq x y z
N ILE A 1 -29.92 -76.06 -16.47
CA ILE A 1 -31.01 -75.14 -16.02
C ILE A 1 -30.36 -73.92 -15.39
N LEU A 2 -29.37 -74.07 -14.50
CA LEU A 2 -28.41 -72.99 -14.22
C LEU A 2 -27.26 -73.03 -15.26
N THR A 3 -27.18 -72.06 -16.17
CA THR A 3 -26.09 -71.94 -17.16
C THR A 3 -25.87 -70.49 -17.60
N GLY A 4 -24.67 -69.94 -17.34
CA GLY A 4 -24.08 -68.87 -18.15
C GLY A 4 -24.01 -67.46 -17.54
N GLY A 5 -24.88 -67.08 -16.60
CA GLY A 5 -24.89 -65.72 -16.03
C GLY A 5 -23.76 -65.45 -15.02
N GLU A 6 -23.66 -64.19 -14.61
CA GLU A 6 -22.89 -63.70 -13.46
C GLU A 6 -23.19 -64.49 -12.17
N SER A 7 -22.41 -64.30 -11.12
CA SER A 7 -22.66 -64.94 -9.82
C SER A 7 -22.12 -64.12 -8.67
N TYR A 8 -22.88 -64.05 -7.59
CA TYR A 8 -22.50 -63.37 -6.36
C TYR A 8 -22.32 -64.38 -5.23
N VAL A 9 -21.33 -64.15 -4.38
CA VAL A 9 -21.07 -64.96 -3.17
C VAL A 9 -21.13 -64.04 -1.96
N TRP A 10 -22.09 -64.29 -1.08
CA TRP A 10 -22.18 -63.60 0.22
C TRP A 10 -21.21 -64.24 1.20
N VAL A 11 -20.43 -63.40 1.88
CA VAL A 11 -19.43 -63.81 2.88
C VAL A 11 -19.90 -63.31 4.23
N ILE A 12 -20.13 -64.24 5.16
CA ILE A 12 -20.32 -63.95 6.58
C ILE A 12 -19.21 -64.71 7.32
N ASP A 13 -18.33 -64.00 8.00
CA ASP A 13 -17.22 -64.60 8.76
C ASP A 13 -17.22 -64.16 10.23
N SER A 14 -16.61 -64.99 11.08
CA SER A 14 -16.43 -64.72 12.49
C SER A 14 -15.13 -65.35 13.00
N LYS A 15 -14.25 -64.53 13.57
CA LYS A 15 -12.95 -64.96 14.09
C LYS A 15 -12.88 -64.70 15.60
N PHE A 16 -12.40 -65.69 16.35
CA PHE A 16 -12.35 -65.67 17.81
C PHE A 16 -10.94 -65.92 18.31
N THR A 17 -10.52 -65.20 19.36
CA THR A 17 -9.24 -65.48 20.03
C THR A 17 -9.33 -66.59 21.09
N THR A 18 -10.55 -67.03 21.42
CA THR A 18 -10.91 -68.16 22.29
C THR A 18 -11.99 -69.02 21.62
N PRO A 19 -12.14 -70.32 21.97
CA PRO A 19 -13.18 -71.16 21.37
C PRO A 19 -14.59 -70.64 21.66
N PRO A 20 -15.45 -70.42 20.64
CA PRO A 20 -16.76 -69.78 20.82
C PRO A 20 -17.69 -70.56 21.76
N ASN A 21 -18.27 -69.86 22.73
CA ASN A 21 -19.26 -70.39 23.67
C ASN A 21 -20.42 -69.41 23.86
N ASP A 22 -21.66 -69.89 23.66
CA ASP A 22 -22.91 -69.11 23.67
C ASP A 22 -22.75 -67.77 22.91
N PHE A 23 -22.48 -67.92 21.62
CA PHE A 23 -22.21 -66.86 20.66
C PHE A 23 -23.17 -66.91 19.48
N SER A 24 -23.68 -65.75 19.05
CA SER A 24 -24.41 -65.61 17.80
C SER A 24 -24.12 -64.28 17.13
N ILE A 25 -23.92 -64.30 15.81
CA ILE A 25 -24.04 -63.11 14.95
C ILE A 25 -25.44 -63.14 14.34
N ASN A 26 -26.16 -62.03 14.42
CA ASN A 26 -27.35 -61.79 13.63
C ASN A 26 -27.03 -60.71 12.60
N ILE A 27 -27.34 -60.98 11.34
CA ILE A 27 -27.29 -60.01 10.23
C ILE A 27 -28.74 -59.80 9.76
N GLY A 28 -29.21 -58.55 9.82
CA GLY A 28 -30.61 -58.20 9.61
C GLY A 28 -30.98 -58.00 8.15
N LEU A 29 -32.11 -58.60 7.73
CA LEU A 29 -32.92 -58.19 6.58
C LEU A 29 -34.37 -58.11 7.07
N GLU A 30 -35.03 -56.95 7.06
CA GLU A 30 -36.34 -56.79 7.72
C GLU A 30 -37.54 -57.14 6.83
N ARG A 31 -37.73 -56.44 5.71
CA ARG A 31 -38.96 -56.56 4.89
C ARG A 31 -38.65 -56.81 3.42
N ILE A 32 -39.40 -57.75 2.83
CA ILE A 32 -39.38 -58.05 1.40
C ILE A 32 -40.77 -57.78 0.84
N PHE A 33 -40.86 -56.98 -0.22
CA PHE A 33 -42.13 -56.56 -0.83
C PHE A 33 -42.40 -57.32 -2.14
N PHE A 34 -43.66 -57.72 -2.31
CA PHE A 34 -44.14 -58.49 -3.47
C PHE A 34 -45.47 -57.91 -3.97
N ASP A 35 -45.61 -57.72 -5.28
CA ASP A 35 -46.92 -57.50 -5.88
C ASP A 35 -47.60 -58.86 -6.06
N ILE A 36 -48.80 -58.95 -5.52
CA ILE A 36 -49.65 -60.15 -5.51
C ILE A 36 -51.04 -59.87 -6.07
N SER A 37 -51.23 -58.72 -6.76
CA SER A 37 -52.52 -58.25 -7.28
C SER A 37 -53.23 -59.27 -8.18
N ASP A 38 -52.49 -60.08 -8.94
CA ASP A 38 -53.01 -61.19 -9.76
C ASP A 38 -52.79 -62.61 -9.15
N ALA A 39 -52.24 -62.73 -7.94
CA ALA A 39 -51.69 -63.98 -7.39
C ALA A 39 -52.56 -64.69 -6.31
N GLY A 40 -53.89 -64.49 -6.33
CA GLY A 40 -54.82 -64.82 -5.23
C GLY A 40 -54.95 -66.29 -4.76
N SER A 41 -54.15 -67.23 -5.27
CA SER A 41 -54.04 -68.59 -4.71
C SER A 41 -52.66 -69.27 -4.85
N SER A 42 -51.72 -68.72 -5.62
CA SER A 42 -50.38 -69.29 -5.82
C SER A 42 -49.43 -69.02 -4.64
N LEU A 43 -49.56 -67.85 -4.00
CA LEU A 43 -48.66 -67.38 -2.94
C LEU A 43 -48.47 -68.38 -1.79
N VAL A 44 -49.55 -68.99 -1.29
CA VAL A 44 -49.48 -69.95 -0.16
C VAL A 44 -48.72 -71.22 -0.55
N THR A 45 -48.83 -71.66 -1.80
CA THR A 45 -48.09 -72.83 -2.31
C THR A 45 -46.62 -72.52 -2.58
N SER A 46 -46.29 -71.32 -3.09
CA SER A 46 -44.90 -70.89 -3.31
C SER A 46 -44.16 -70.57 -1.99
N LEU A 47 -44.85 -70.08 -0.96
CA LEU A 47 -44.26 -69.96 0.38
C LEU A 47 -43.96 -71.34 1.01
N LEU A 48 -44.78 -72.35 0.71
CA LEU A 48 -44.57 -73.72 1.21
C LEU A 48 -43.44 -74.47 0.49
N SER A 49 -43.15 -74.16 -0.78
CA SER A 49 -41.94 -74.66 -1.45
C SER A 49 -40.67 -73.95 -0.96
N PHE A 50 -40.75 -72.64 -0.68
CA PHE A 50 -39.66 -71.84 -0.07
C PHE A 50 -39.22 -72.41 1.29
N ILE A 51 -40.17 -72.67 2.21
CA ILE A 51 -39.89 -73.27 3.52
C ILE A 51 -39.37 -74.74 3.40
N GLY A 52 -39.60 -75.38 2.25
CA GLY A 52 -39.28 -76.79 1.99
C GLY A 52 -37.85 -77.10 1.52
N LEU A 53 -36.93 -76.12 1.48
CA LEU A 53 -35.55 -76.30 1.00
C LEU A 53 -35.44 -76.88 -0.43
N GLY A 54 -36.26 -76.38 -1.37
CA GLY A 54 -36.11 -76.65 -2.80
C GLY A 54 -36.78 -77.94 -3.33
N ILE A 55 -37.76 -78.50 -2.60
CA ILE A 55 -38.58 -79.60 -3.13
C ILE A 55 -39.67 -79.04 -4.06
N ALA A 56 -39.41 -79.08 -5.37
CA ALA A 56 -40.36 -78.62 -6.39
C ALA A 56 -41.69 -79.43 -6.36
N ILE A 57 -42.82 -78.72 -6.26
CA ILE A 57 -44.17 -79.28 -6.34
C ILE A 57 -44.64 -79.19 -7.80
N PRO A 58 -44.87 -80.31 -8.52
CA PRO A 58 -45.17 -80.24 -9.95
C PRO A 58 -46.53 -79.60 -10.25
N GLY A 59 -46.54 -78.56 -11.08
CA GLY A 59 -47.76 -77.90 -11.59
C GLY A 59 -48.10 -76.55 -10.97
N VAL A 60 -47.17 -75.91 -10.25
CA VAL A 60 -47.27 -74.50 -9.82
C VAL A 60 -46.74 -73.61 -10.95
N ASP A 61 -47.40 -72.47 -11.18
CA ASP A 61 -46.98 -71.42 -12.11
C ASP A 61 -46.53 -70.21 -11.28
N GLU A 62 -45.25 -69.87 -11.35
CA GLU A 62 -44.61 -68.83 -10.53
C GLU A 62 -44.44 -67.50 -11.29
N SER A 63 -44.90 -67.42 -12.55
CA SER A 63 -44.75 -66.25 -13.43
C SER A 63 -45.52 -65.00 -12.98
N ASN A 64 -46.49 -65.13 -12.08
CA ASN A 64 -47.39 -64.05 -11.65
C ASN A 64 -47.02 -63.41 -10.28
N ILE A 65 -45.81 -63.62 -9.74
CA ILE A 65 -45.35 -62.92 -8.54
C ILE A 65 -44.23 -61.95 -8.96
N VAL A 66 -44.50 -60.65 -8.84
CA VAL A 66 -43.51 -59.60 -9.14
C VAL A 66 -42.84 -59.18 -7.83
N PHE A 67 -41.51 -59.24 -7.80
CA PHE A 67 -40.72 -58.70 -6.71
C PHE A 67 -40.70 -57.17 -6.81
N LEU A 68 -40.87 -56.45 -5.69
CA LEU A 68 -40.99 -55.00 -5.67
C LEU A 68 -39.82 -54.27 -5.01
N GLY A 69 -39.22 -54.86 -3.97
CA GLY A 69 -38.18 -54.19 -3.20
C GLY A 69 -37.80 -54.94 -1.93
N LEU A 70 -36.68 -54.54 -1.36
CA LEU A 70 -36.17 -54.92 -0.05
C LEU A 70 -36.00 -53.64 0.76
N SER A 71 -36.35 -53.66 2.05
CA SER A 71 -36.00 -52.59 2.98
C SER A 71 -35.46 -53.21 4.27
N ALA A 72 -34.25 -52.81 4.66
CA ALA A 72 -33.52 -53.41 5.79
C ALA A 72 -32.40 -52.50 6.33
N PRO A 73 -32.26 -52.34 7.66
CA PRO A 73 -31.05 -51.82 8.26
C PRO A 73 -29.97 -52.91 8.32
N TYR A 74 -28.73 -52.58 8.01
CA TYR A 74 -27.60 -53.51 8.02
C TYR A 74 -26.99 -53.59 9.41
N ALA A 75 -27.61 -54.43 10.25
CA ALA A 75 -27.17 -54.68 11.62
C ALA A 75 -26.20 -55.85 11.70
N ILE A 76 -24.97 -55.61 12.17
CA ILE A 76 -24.08 -56.63 12.75
C ILE A 76 -24.35 -56.66 14.26
N SER A 77 -25.17 -57.62 14.70
CA SER A 77 -25.46 -57.85 16.13
C SER A 77 -24.64 -59.04 16.64
N ILE A 78 -23.67 -58.75 17.49
CA ILE A 78 -22.83 -59.72 18.20
C ILE A 78 -23.42 -59.97 19.59
N ASN A 79 -23.83 -61.21 19.84
CA ASN A 79 -24.16 -61.70 21.17
C ASN A 79 -23.05 -62.67 21.63
N ASN A 80 -22.48 -62.41 22.80
CA ASN A 80 -21.25 -63.04 23.30
C ASN A 80 -21.38 -63.48 24.78
N ASN A 81 -22.60 -63.79 25.22
CA ASN A 81 -22.94 -64.07 26.62
C ASN A 81 -22.04 -65.12 27.30
N GLY A 82 -21.65 -66.19 26.58
CA GLY A 82 -20.91 -67.32 27.17
C GLY A 82 -19.41 -67.13 27.33
N GLN A 83 -18.82 -66.04 26.84
CA GLN A 83 -17.36 -65.87 26.78
C GLN A 83 -16.87 -64.41 26.95
N THR A 84 -17.52 -63.65 27.83
CA THR A 84 -17.14 -62.25 28.12
C THR A 84 -15.79 -62.04 28.85
N TYR A 85 -14.99 -63.08 29.08
CA TYR A 85 -13.70 -62.99 29.79
C TYR A 85 -12.54 -63.29 28.83
N CYS A 86 -11.52 -62.43 28.85
CA CYS A 86 -10.28 -62.65 28.10
C CYS A 86 -9.52 -63.88 28.60
N PRO A 87 -8.75 -64.56 27.72
CA PRO A 87 -7.91 -65.69 28.13
C PRO A 87 -6.71 -65.24 28.96
N ASP A 88 -6.20 -66.10 29.85
CA ASP A 88 -5.05 -65.82 30.75
C ASP A 88 -3.77 -65.31 30.06
N ARG A 89 -3.65 -65.50 28.73
CA ARG A 89 -2.52 -65.02 27.92
C ARG A 89 -2.60 -63.54 27.55
N TYR A 90 -3.77 -62.92 27.65
CA TYR A 90 -4.01 -61.54 27.25
C TYR A 90 -3.43 -60.56 28.29
N SER A 91 -2.63 -59.62 27.80
CA SER A 91 -2.09 -58.47 28.54
C SER A 91 -2.68 -57.17 27.98
N GLN A 92 -3.04 -56.23 28.85
CA GLN A 92 -3.68 -54.99 28.41
C GLN A 92 -2.76 -54.11 27.54
N ILE A 93 -1.43 -54.30 27.63
CA ILE A 93 -0.47 -53.58 26.78
C ILE A 93 -0.65 -53.91 25.29
N GLU A 94 -1.20 -55.08 24.95
CA GLU A 94 -1.46 -55.53 23.57
C GLU A 94 -2.32 -54.52 22.81
N LEU A 95 -3.28 -53.85 23.47
CA LEU A 95 -4.16 -52.83 22.87
C LEU A 95 -3.38 -51.63 22.28
N SER A 96 -2.17 -51.39 22.79
CA SER A 96 -1.30 -50.26 22.42
C SER A 96 -0.05 -50.66 21.63
N THR A 97 0.25 -51.97 21.51
CA THR A 97 1.50 -52.45 20.92
C THR A 97 1.35 -53.50 19.84
N LEU A 98 0.16 -54.09 19.64
CA LEU A 98 -0.11 -55.10 18.62
C LEU A 98 -1.22 -54.63 17.67
N PRO A 99 -1.18 -55.04 16.38
CA PRO A 99 -2.29 -54.84 15.47
C PRO A 99 -3.51 -55.66 15.93
N SER A 100 -4.72 -55.17 15.62
CA SER A 100 -6.02 -55.76 16.02
C SER A 100 -6.09 -57.29 15.82
N ASN A 101 -5.58 -57.77 14.68
CA ASN A 101 -5.60 -59.18 14.31
C ASN A 101 -4.68 -60.11 15.14
N GLU A 102 -3.72 -59.56 15.91
CA GLU A 102 -2.77 -60.25 16.79
C GLU A 102 -3.14 -60.17 18.28
N ILE A 103 -4.03 -59.25 18.68
CA ILE A 103 -4.46 -59.07 20.08
C ILE A 103 -5.14 -60.35 20.61
N SER A 104 -4.71 -60.83 21.78
CA SER A 104 -5.12 -62.12 22.34
C SER A 104 -6.56 -62.18 22.86
N CYS A 105 -7.25 -61.05 22.95
CA CYS A 105 -8.65 -60.95 23.37
C CYS A 105 -9.45 -60.10 22.38
N GLY A 106 -10.30 -60.76 21.60
CA GLY A 106 -11.19 -60.08 20.66
C GLY A 106 -12.18 -61.01 19.98
N VAL A 107 -13.23 -60.40 19.43
CA VAL A 107 -14.27 -61.05 18.63
C VAL A 107 -14.41 -60.26 17.34
N VAL A 108 -14.22 -60.92 16.20
CA VAL A 108 -14.44 -60.36 14.87
C VAL A 108 -15.77 -60.86 14.32
N ALA A 109 -16.57 -59.98 13.75
CA ALA A 109 -17.65 -60.33 12.84
C ALA A 109 -17.46 -59.54 11.53
N GLY A 110 -17.57 -60.21 10.40
CA GLY A 110 -17.41 -59.59 9.08
C GLY A 110 -18.48 -60.04 8.09
N PHE A 111 -18.78 -59.16 7.14
CA PHE A 111 -19.82 -59.35 6.16
C PHE A 111 -19.44 -58.66 4.83
N GLY A 112 -19.81 -59.27 3.70
CA GLY A 112 -19.55 -58.71 2.38
C GLY A 112 -20.02 -59.58 1.24
N TYR A 113 -19.65 -59.22 0.01
CA TYR A 113 -19.91 -59.99 -1.19
C TYR A 113 -18.70 -60.03 -2.14
N VAL A 114 -18.71 -61.01 -3.03
CA VAL A 114 -17.83 -61.10 -4.20
C VAL A 114 -18.68 -61.32 -5.44
N HIS A 115 -18.53 -60.45 -6.44
CA HIS A 115 -19.19 -60.54 -7.75
C HIS A 115 -18.24 -61.18 -8.77
N PHE A 116 -18.75 -62.19 -9.47
CA PHE A 116 -18.01 -62.97 -10.44
C PHE A 116 -18.60 -62.85 -11.83
N SER A 117 -17.71 -62.72 -12.81
CA SER A 117 -18.00 -62.74 -14.24
C SER A 117 -18.86 -63.95 -14.63
N PRO A 118 -19.61 -63.88 -15.76
CA PRO A 118 -20.06 -65.06 -16.50
C PRO A 118 -18.93 -66.09 -16.64
N ALA A 119 -19.26 -67.37 -16.50
CA ALA A 119 -18.27 -68.43 -16.64
C ALA A 119 -17.71 -68.45 -18.07
N ASN A 120 -16.38 -68.39 -18.19
CA ASN A 120 -15.69 -68.41 -19.46
C ASN A 120 -15.77 -69.80 -20.13
N THR A 121 -15.17 -69.96 -21.32
CA THR A 121 -15.24 -71.21 -22.09
C THR A 121 -14.63 -72.44 -21.39
N ASP A 122 -13.75 -72.24 -20.41
CA ASP A 122 -13.13 -73.30 -19.63
C ASP A 122 -13.85 -73.56 -18.29
N GLY A 123 -14.86 -72.73 -17.96
CA GLY A 123 -15.68 -72.83 -16.75
C GLY A 123 -15.18 -71.99 -15.57
N ASP A 124 -14.06 -71.28 -15.73
CA ASP A 124 -13.53 -70.37 -14.72
C ASP A 124 -14.34 -69.05 -14.73
N ARG A 125 -14.33 -68.35 -13.59
CA ARG A 125 -14.95 -67.03 -13.42
C ARG A 125 -13.91 -66.06 -12.87
N GLU A 126 -13.88 -64.86 -13.43
CA GLU A 126 -13.05 -63.76 -12.92
C GLU A 126 -13.83 -63.00 -11.84
N VAL A 127 -13.14 -62.37 -10.90
CA VAL A 127 -13.77 -61.48 -9.92
C VAL A 127 -13.89 -60.10 -10.56
N TRP A 128 -15.11 -59.56 -10.62
CA TRP A 128 -15.37 -58.21 -11.11
C TRP A 128 -15.38 -57.21 -9.96
N GLU A 129 -16.06 -57.56 -8.87
CA GLU A 129 -16.12 -56.74 -7.65
C GLU A 129 -15.90 -57.54 -6.37
N VAL A 130 -15.37 -56.87 -5.35
CA VAL A 130 -15.36 -57.30 -3.95
C VAL A 130 -15.79 -56.12 -3.08
N ALA A 131 -16.68 -56.35 -2.12
CA ALA A 131 -16.89 -55.42 -1.00
C ALA A 131 -16.98 -56.22 0.31
N TYR A 132 -16.29 -55.78 1.36
CA TYR A 132 -16.26 -56.47 2.65
C TYR A 132 -16.02 -55.48 3.80
N ILE A 133 -16.82 -55.60 4.86
CA ILE A 133 -16.63 -54.89 6.12
C ILE A 133 -16.41 -55.90 7.26
N GLU A 134 -15.42 -55.64 8.11
CA GLU A 134 -15.22 -56.37 9.36
C GLU A 134 -15.16 -55.44 10.57
N ALA A 135 -15.76 -55.88 11.66
CA ALA A 135 -15.81 -55.20 12.95
C ALA A 135 -15.19 -56.12 14.01
N THR A 136 -14.07 -55.68 14.60
CA THR A 136 -13.38 -56.39 15.68
C THR A 136 -13.58 -55.67 17.00
N VAL A 137 -14.13 -56.36 17.98
CA VAL A 137 -14.39 -55.84 19.33
C VAL A 137 -13.29 -56.31 20.29
N HIS A 138 -12.63 -55.37 20.95
CA HIS A 138 -11.64 -55.58 22.00
C HIS A 138 -12.08 -54.99 23.35
N PRO A 139 -11.49 -55.42 24.49
CA PRO A 139 -11.71 -54.75 25.78
C PRO A 139 -11.14 -53.32 25.76
N ASN A 140 -11.81 -52.36 26.39
CA ASN A 140 -11.25 -51.01 26.58
C ASN A 140 -10.28 -50.93 27.79
N GLY A 141 -9.17 -50.22 27.61
CA GLY A 141 -8.26 -49.80 28.68
C GLY A 141 -7.71 -50.97 29.50
N VAL A 142 -7.95 -50.94 30.82
CA VAL A 142 -7.47 -52.00 31.74
C VAL A 142 -8.42 -53.21 31.87
N SER A 143 -9.53 -53.24 31.10
CA SER A 143 -10.53 -54.31 31.17
C SER A 143 -9.98 -55.66 30.69
N THR A 144 -10.28 -56.73 31.42
CA THR A 144 -10.06 -58.13 30.99
C THR A 144 -11.36 -58.80 30.53
N ARG A 145 -12.36 -57.98 30.13
CA ARG A 145 -13.68 -58.44 29.72
C ARG A 145 -14.15 -57.72 28.46
N LEU A 146 -14.71 -58.52 27.56
CA LEU A 146 -15.46 -58.09 26.39
C LEU A 146 -16.91 -57.74 26.78
N PRO A 147 -17.63 -56.94 25.98
CA PRO A 147 -19.09 -56.82 26.06
C PRO A 147 -19.79 -58.18 25.81
N SER A 148 -21.01 -58.30 26.33
CA SER A 148 -21.93 -59.43 26.10
C SER A 148 -22.87 -59.18 24.92
N GLU A 149 -23.15 -57.93 24.58
CA GLU A 149 -24.00 -57.50 23.46
C GLU A 149 -23.29 -56.32 22.79
N VAL A 150 -23.07 -56.39 21.47
CA VAL A 150 -22.63 -55.27 20.63
C VAL A 150 -23.49 -55.25 19.39
N ASN A 151 -24.11 -54.11 19.10
CA ASN A 151 -24.87 -53.88 17.88
C ASN A 151 -24.20 -52.73 17.12
N LEU A 152 -23.78 -53.00 15.89
CA LEU A 152 -23.35 -51.99 14.92
C LEU A 152 -24.38 -52.03 13.78
N VAL A 153 -25.10 -50.93 13.55
CA VAL A 153 -26.13 -50.86 12.50
C VAL A 153 -25.76 -49.75 11.53
N ILE A 154 -25.63 -50.09 10.25
CA ILE A 154 -25.52 -49.10 9.19
C ILE A 154 -26.87 -49.03 8.47
N ARG A 155 -27.34 -47.82 8.23
CA ARG A 155 -28.67 -47.56 7.69
C ARG A 155 -28.59 -46.44 6.66
N THR A 156 -29.41 -46.55 5.64
CA THR A 156 -29.64 -45.55 4.59
C THR A 156 -31.15 -45.46 4.35
N ASP A 157 -31.64 -44.32 3.87
CA ASP A 157 -33.06 -44.11 3.53
C ASP A 157 -33.35 -44.23 2.03
N THR A 158 -32.41 -44.76 1.22
CA THR A 158 -32.57 -45.05 -0.22
C THR A 158 -33.70 -46.03 -0.57
N THR A 159 -34.13 -46.89 0.36
CA THR A 159 -35.12 -47.95 0.13
C THR A 159 -36.24 -47.94 1.17
N LEU A 160 -37.35 -47.26 0.85
CA LEU A 160 -38.47 -47.04 1.78
C LEU A 160 -39.56 -48.12 1.71
N ALA A 161 -40.32 -48.22 2.80
CA ALA A 161 -41.22 -49.34 3.08
C ALA A 161 -42.69 -49.17 2.65
N GLU A 162 -43.09 -48.00 2.14
CA GLU A 162 -44.52 -47.61 2.12
C GLU A 162 -45.30 -47.88 0.81
N ASP A 163 -44.67 -47.92 -0.38
CA ASP A 163 -45.41 -48.24 -1.63
C ASP A 163 -44.52 -48.94 -2.70
N PRO A 164 -45.10 -49.83 -3.54
CA PRO A 164 -44.42 -50.50 -4.65
C PRO A 164 -43.74 -49.53 -5.64
N GLY A 165 -42.40 -49.46 -5.62
CA GLY A 165 -41.62 -48.65 -6.56
C GLY A 165 -41.40 -47.19 -6.15
N VAL A 166 -41.64 -46.83 -4.89
CA VAL A 166 -41.17 -45.55 -4.34
C VAL A 166 -39.69 -45.67 -3.98
N VAL A 167 -38.83 -45.03 -4.76
CA VAL A 167 -37.42 -44.83 -4.42
C VAL A 167 -37.35 -43.93 -3.18
N GLY A 168 -36.47 -44.28 -2.23
CA GLY A 168 -36.27 -43.47 -1.03
C GLY A 168 -35.58 -42.14 -1.32
N GLU A 169 -35.59 -41.23 -0.35
CA GLU A 169 -35.12 -39.85 -0.58
C GLU A 169 -33.60 -39.74 -0.76
N ASN A 170 -32.83 -40.78 -0.38
CA ASN A 170 -31.37 -40.78 -0.37
C ASN A 170 -30.79 -39.53 0.31
N ALA A 171 -31.39 -39.24 1.47
CA ALA A 171 -31.22 -38.03 2.24
C ALA A 171 -30.57 -38.30 3.61
N LEU A 172 -30.66 -39.51 4.17
CA LEU A 172 -30.13 -39.85 5.50
C LEU A 172 -29.39 -41.18 5.53
N ASP A 173 -28.12 -41.11 5.95
CA ASP A 173 -27.29 -42.27 6.28
C ASP A 173 -26.86 -42.21 7.75
N THR A 174 -26.87 -43.36 8.43
CA THR A 174 -26.51 -43.44 9.86
C THR A 174 -25.69 -44.68 10.19
N ILE A 175 -24.66 -44.50 11.02
CA ILE A 175 -23.93 -45.55 11.72
C ILE A 175 -24.34 -45.49 13.19
N GLU A 176 -25.09 -46.48 13.65
CA GLU A 176 -25.56 -46.62 15.04
C GLU A 176 -24.71 -47.68 15.76
N TYR A 177 -24.33 -47.39 17.00
CA TYR A 177 -23.58 -48.28 17.88
C TYR A 177 -24.27 -48.44 19.24
N TYR A 178 -24.29 -49.66 19.76
CA TYR A 178 -24.65 -49.95 21.15
C TYR A 178 -23.75 -51.08 21.69
N ALA A 179 -23.33 -50.97 22.95
CA ALA A 179 -22.78 -52.09 23.70
C ALA A 179 -23.18 -52.05 25.18
N ASP A 180 -23.27 -53.21 25.83
CA ASP A 180 -23.52 -53.29 27.28
C ASP A 180 -22.31 -52.86 28.14
N ARG A 181 -21.16 -52.62 27.51
CA ARG A 181 -19.88 -52.31 28.16
C ARG A 181 -18.94 -51.55 27.21
N ARG A 182 -18.13 -50.63 27.76
CA ARG A 182 -17.09 -49.94 26.98
C ARG A 182 -16.12 -50.95 26.38
N ALA A 183 -15.86 -50.77 25.10
CA ALA A 183 -15.02 -51.61 24.27
C ALA A 183 -14.19 -50.72 23.35
N ASP A 184 -13.14 -51.29 22.77
CA ASP A 184 -12.50 -50.68 21.60
C ASP A 184 -13.00 -51.42 20.35
N LEU A 185 -13.24 -50.68 19.28
CA LEU A 185 -13.74 -51.20 18.02
C LEU A 185 -12.71 -50.92 16.92
N HIS A 186 -12.31 -51.97 16.19
CA HIS A 186 -11.50 -51.85 14.98
C HIS A 186 -12.35 -52.25 13.78
N VAL A 187 -12.65 -51.29 12.91
CA VAL A 187 -13.42 -51.49 11.67
C VAL A 187 -12.45 -51.48 10.49
N HIS A 188 -12.67 -52.36 9.52
CA HIS A 188 -11.95 -52.37 8.26
C HIS A 188 -12.94 -52.62 7.13
N PHE A 189 -12.94 -51.75 6.13
CA PHE A 189 -13.77 -51.80 4.94
C PHE A 189 -12.88 -51.85 3.70
N HIS A 190 -13.16 -52.79 2.81
CA HIS A 190 -12.42 -52.99 1.58
C HIS A 190 -13.39 -53.14 0.40
N GLU A 191 -13.20 -52.34 -0.64
CA GLU A 191 -13.96 -52.37 -1.89
C GLU A 191 -13.00 -52.35 -3.08
N ASN A 192 -13.24 -53.18 -4.10
CA ASN A 192 -12.49 -53.12 -5.36
C ASN A 192 -13.38 -53.51 -6.54
N LYS A 193 -13.61 -52.56 -7.46
CA LYS A 193 -14.40 -52.70 -8.70
C LYS A 193 -13.54 -52.70 -9.97
N ALA A 194 -12.20 -52.68 -9.85
CA ALA A 194 -11.29 -52.59 -11.00
C ALA A 194 -11.21 -53.89 -11.84
N GLY A 195 -11.93 -54.93 -11.45
CA GLY A 195 -12.11 -56.18 -12.21
C GLY A 195 -13.21 -56.11 -13.28
N GLU A 196 -14.12 -55.14 -13.21
CA GLU A 196 -15.23 -55.02 -14.18
C GLU A 196 -14.72 -54.68 -15.61
N PRO A 197 -15.30 -55.26 -16.68
CA PRO A 197 -14.95 -54.92 -18.06
C PRO A 197 -15.41 -53.52 -18.48
N VAL A 198 -14.49 -52.76 -19.08
CA VAL A 198 -14.68 -51.38 -19.58
C VAL A 198 -15.85 -51.21 -20.57
N GLU A 199 -16.29 -52.29 -21.22
CA GLU A 199 -17.46 -52.29 -22.13
C GLU A 199 -18.80 -52.10 -21.39
N ASN A 200 -18.87 -52.40 -20.09
CA ASN A 200 -20.06 -52.24 -19.25
C ASN A 200 -20.11 -50.88 -18.53
N SER A 201 -18.94 -50.34 -18.17
CA SER A 201 -18.76 -49.24 -17.22
C SER A 201 -18.47 -47.86 -17.85
N GLY A 202 -18.61 -47.73 -19.18
CA GLY A 202 -18.51 -46.43 -19.87
C GLY A 202 -17.09 -45.88 -20.01
N ASP A 203 -16.20 -46.62 -20.67
CA ASP A 203 -14.81 -46.25 -20.99
C ASP A 203 -13.82 -46.12 -19.81
N MET A 204 -14.21 -46.44 -18.56
CA MET A 204 -13.29 -46.49 -17.41
C MET A 204 -13.54 -47.69 -16.48
N ARG A 205 -12.49 -48.30 -15.90
CA ARG A 205 -12.64 -49.31 -14.83
C ARG A 205 -13.16 -48.68 -13.53
N GLY A 206 -13.83 -49.49 -12.72
CA GLY A 206 -14.23 -49.12 -11.37
C GLY A 206 -13.06 -48.81 -10.42
N ASN A 207 -13.37 -48.10 -9.34
CA ASN A 207 -12.41 -47.65 -8.32
C ASN A 207 -12.15 -48.73 -7.26
N SER A 208 -11.20 -48.45 -6.36
CA SER A 208 -10.79 -49.33 -5.26
C SER A 208 -10.62 -48.46 -3.99
N THR A 209 -11.23 -48.88 -2.88
CA THR A 209 -11.29 -48.17 -1.60
C THR A 209 -10.85 -49.11 -0.47
N ASP A 210 -9.94 -48.66 0.39
CA ASP A 210 -9.40 -49.44 1.51
C ASP A 210 -9.33 -48.56 2.76
N SER A 211 -10.20 -48.82 3.74
CA SER A 211 -10.44 -47.94 4.91
C SER A 211 -10.34 -48.71 6.22
N ILE A 212 -9.58 -48.19 7.18
CA ILE A 212 -9.32 -48.82 8.49
C ILE A 212 -9.55 -47.79 9.60
N GLY A 213 -10.31 -48.14 10.63
CA GLY A 213 -10.63 -47.28 11.76
C GLY A 213 -10.46 -47.95 13.12
N TRP A 214 -9.73 -47.32 14.03
CA TRP A 214 -9.62 -47.63 15.46
C TRP A 214 -10.45 -46.64 16.28
N LEU A 215 -11.59 -47.08 16.81
CA LEU A 215 -12.44 -46.31 17.71
C LEU A 215 -12.22 -46.81 19.15
N ARG A 216 -11.48 -46.05 19.95
CA ARG A 216 -11.08 -46.43 21.32
C ARG A 216 -12.03 -45.84 22.34
N GLY A 217 -12.37 -46.63 23.34
CA GLY A 217 -13.30 -46.24 24.40
C GLY A 217 -14.68 -45.91 23.85
N MET A 218 -15.27 -46.81 23.07
CA MET A 218 -16.66 -46.69 22.65
C MET A 218 -17.60 -46.69 23.88
N PRO A 219 -18.75 -45.99 23.81
CA PRO A 219 -19.61 -45.75 24.97
C PRO A 219 -20.40 -46.98 25.42
N ALA A 220 -20.69 -47.10 26.71
CA ALA A 220 -21.52 -48.16 27.27
C ALA A 220 -22.97 -47.71 27.49
N GLY A 221 -23.92 -48.62 27.22
CA GLY A 221 -25.34 -48.41 27.46
C GLY A 221 -26.04 -47.68 26.32
N SER A 222 -27.13 -46.99 26.64
CA SER A 222 -28.00 -46.31 25.68
C SER A 222 -28.37 -44.92 26.17
N LEU A 223 -28.55 -44.00 25.22
CA LEU A 223 -29.27 -42.75 25.39
C LEU A 223 -30.69 -43.04 25.92
N SER A 224 -31.29 -42.07 26.61
CA SER A 224 -32.68 -42.17 27.03
C SER A 224 -33.64 -42.04 25.84
N ALA A 225 -34.86 -42.56 25.97
CA ALA A 225 -35.86 -42.52 24.88
C ALA A 225 -36.12 -41.09 24.38
N ASP A 226 -36.16 -40.10 25.28
CA ASP A 226 -36.36 -38.69 24.95
C ASP A 226 -35.15 -38.08 24.19
N GLU A 227 -33.93 -38.58 24.43
CA GLU A 227 -32.74 -38.16 23.68
C GLU A 227 -32.68 -38.80 22.29
N ILE A 228 -33.05 -40.09 22.17
CA ILE A 228 -33.16 -40.76 20.87
C ILE A 228 -34.26 -40.06 20.04
N ASP A 229 -35.38 -39.69 20.67
CA ASP A 229 -36.45 -38.88 20.05
C ASP A 229 -35.94 -37.53 19.56
N ARG A 230 -35.11 -36.83 20.34
CA ARG A 230 -34.48 -35.57 19.92
C ARG A 230 -33.49 -35.72 18.77
N VAL A 231 -32.66 -36.76 18.76
CA VAL A 231 -31.74 -37.08 17.66
C VAL A 231 -32.52 -37.24 16.34
N PHE A 232 -33.52 -38.11 16.33
CA PHE A 232 -34.29 -38.36 15.11
C PHE A 232 -35.28 -37.24 14.76
N THR A 233 -35.65 -36.39 15.72
CA THR A 233 -36.30 -35.09 15.42
C THR A 233 -35.33 -34.20 14.65
N MET A 234 -34.11 -33.98 15.16
CA MET A 234 -33.08 -33.12 14.56
C MET A 234 -32.66 -33.56 13.16
N LEU A 235 -32.67 -34.86 12.88
CA LEU A 235 -32.39 -35.43 11.55
C LEU A 235 -33.60 -35.41 10.59
N GLY A 236 -34.76 -34.90 11.02
CA GLY A 236 -36.01 -34.88 10.26
C GLY A 236 -36.81 -36.20 10.26
N SER A 237 -36.15 -37.33 10.50
CA SER A 237 -36.71 -38.68 10.30
C SER A 237 -37.47 -39.27 11.49
N LYS A 238 -38.13 -38.44 12.32
CA LYS A 238 -38.93 -38.90 13.47
C LYS A 238 -40.28 -39.51 13.08
N SER A 239 -40.90 -39.01 12.01
CA SER A 239 -42.28 -39.36 11.64
C SER A 239 -42.53 -39.60 10.15
N SER A 240 -41.58 -39.22 9.29
CA SER A 240 -41.51 -39.55 7.87
C SER A 240 -40.10 -39.20 7.38
N PRO A 241 -39.51 -39.91 6.41
CA PRO A 241 -39.96 -41.23 5.93
C PRO A 241 -39.82 -42.33 7.00
N GLU A 242 -40.48 -43.49 6.83
CA GLU A 242 -40.26 -44.66 7.70
C GLU A 242 -38.82 -45.18 7.54
N LEU A 243 -37.99 -45.02 8.58
CA LEU A 243 -36.63 -45.54 8.61
C LEU A 243 -36.59 -47.08 8.61
N PRO A 244 -35.71 -47.73 7.84
CA PRO A 244 -35.28 -49.11 8.09
C PRO A 244 -36.43 -50.11 8.34
N GLY A 245 -36.54 -50.74 9.51
CA GLY A 245 -35.70 -50.74 10.72
C GLY A 245 -36.25 -50.02 11.96
N GLY A 246 -37.17 -49.05 11.80
CA GLY A 246 -37.71 -48.19 12.86
C GLY A 246 -36.67 -47.35 13.62
N GLN A 247 -37.12 -46.51 14.56
CA GLN A 247 -36.22 -45.84 15.50
C GLN A 247 -35.62 -46.87 16.49
N PRO A 248 -34.31 -46.86 16.79
CA PRO A 248 -33.68 -47.85 17.66
C PRO A 248 -34.15 -47.74 19.12
N GLU A 249 -34.51 -48.88 19.74
CA GLU A 249 -34.84 -48.96 21.18
C GLU A 249 -33.61 -48.77 22.09
N LYS A 250 -32.41 -49.02 21.56
CA LYS A 250 -31.12 -48.83 22.26
C LYS A 250 -30.12 -48.16 21.32
N LEU A 251 -29.50 -47.07 21.76
CA LEU A 251 -28.54 -46.31 20.98
C LEU A 251 -27.45 -45.76 21.91
N GLY A 252 -26.23 -46.31 21.85
CA GLY A 252 -25.08 -45.85 22.64
C GLY A 252 -24.31 -44.71 21.96
N MET A 253 -24.23 -44.74 20.63
CA MET A 253 -23.73 -43.66 19.79
C MET A 253 -24.36 -43.71 18.40
N ILE A 254 -24.47 -42.57 17.75
CA ILE A 254 -24.85 -42.43 16.34
C ILE A 254 -23.89 -41.45 15.66
N ILE A 255 -23.50 -41.78 14.43
CA ILE A 255 -22.97 -40.84 13.43
C ILE A 255 -24.05 -40.79 12.34
N ALA A 256 -24.55 -39.61 11.99
CA ALA A 256 -25.60 -39.43 10.99
C ALA A 256 -25.21 -38.33 10.01
N ILE A 257 -25.50 -38.54 8.73
CA ILE A 257 -25.30 -37.58 7.63
C ILE A 257 -26.66 -37.37 6.98
N LYS A 258 -27.19 -36.15 7.08
CA LYS A 258 -28.51 -35.75 6.55
C LYS A 258 -28.34 -34.66 5.50
N ASN A 259 -28.74 -34.93 4.26
CA ASN A 259 -28.88 -33.96 3.18
C ASN A 259 -30.35 -33.50 3.09
N PHE A 260 -30.70 -32.45 3.82
CA PHE A 260 -32.04 -31.84 3.76
C PHE A 260 -32.37 -31.23 2.39
N SER A 261 -31.39 -31.02 1.50
CA SER A 261 -31.65 -30.64 0.10
C SER A 261 -32.46 -31.68 -0.68
N ARG A 262 -32.45 -32.95 -0.23
CA ARG A 262 -33.17 -34.09 -0.83
C ARG A 262 -34.41 -34.52 -0.05
N ASP A 263 -34.53 -34.08 1.20
CA ASP A 263 -35.69 -34.34 2.07
C ASP A 263 -36.92 -33.58 1.54
N THR A 264 -37.95 -34.31 1.14
CA THR A 264 -39.22 -33.72 0.65
C THR A 264 -40.32 -33.73 1.70
N THR A 265 -40.03 -34.22 2.90
CA THR A 265 -40.99 -34.37 3.98
C THR A 265 -41.17 -33.09 4.81
N GLN A 266 -42.29 -33.00 5.54
CA GLN A 266 -42.53 -31.88 6.43
C GLN A 266 -41.89 -32.12 7.80
N ASN A 267 -40.73 -31.51 8.01
CA ASN A 267 -39.99 -31.59 9.26
C ASN A 267 -40.65 -30.85 10.44
N VAL A 268 -40.32 -31.30 11.66
CA VAL A 268 -40.88 -30.79 12.93
C VAL A 268 -40.21 -29.48 13.31
N ASP A 269 -41.01 -28.45 13.64
CA ASP A 269 -40.49 -27.20 14.20
C ASP A 269 -40.15 -27.38 15.70
N ASP A 270 -38.87 -27.57 16.01
CA ASP A 270 -38.35 -27.60 17.39
C ASP A 270 -37.15 -26.64 17.53
N PRO A 271 -37.38 -25.38 17.94
CA PRO A 271 -36.33 -24.38 18.14
C PRO A 271 -35.50 -24.62 19.42
N THR A 272 -35.71 -25.71 20.17
CA THR A 272 -34.86 -26.07 21.32
C THR A 272 -33.60 -26.82 20.92
N LEU A 273 -33.61 -27.44 19.73
CA LEU A 273 -32.48 -28.18 19.17
C LEU A 273 -31.36 -27.22 18.70
N PRO A 274 -30.12 -27.71 18.52
CA PRO A 274 -29.03 -26.91 17.94
C PRO A 274 -29.28 -26.49 16.48
N VAL A 275 -29.92 -27.38 15.71
CA VAL A 275 -30.41 -27.11 14.35
C VAL A 275 -31.91 -27.37 14.38
N ASN A 276 -32.72 -26.38 13.95
CA ASN A 276 -34.17 -26.55 13.85
C ASN A 276 -34.50 -27.20 12.49
N PRO A 277 -35.03 -28.43 12.45
CA PRO A 277 -35.19 -29.16 11.20
C PRO A 277 -36.34 -28.63 10.33
N ALA A 278 -37.22 -27.75 10.85
CA ALA A 278 -38.18 -27.00 10.05
C ALA A 278 -37.56 -25.82 9.26
N TYR A 279 -36.35 -25.39 9.63
CA TYR A 279 -35.56 -24.38 8.92
C TYR A 279 -34.12 -24.90 8.72
N PRO A 280 -33.94 -26.03 8.00
CA PRO A 280 -32.70 -26.76 8.04
C PRO A 280 -31.61 -26.14 7.13
N PRO A 281 -30.33 -26.38 7.45
CA PRO A 281 -29.21 -26.22 6.52
C PRO A 281 -29.34 -27.24 5.38
N LYS A 282 -28.55 -27.14 4.29
CA LYS A 282 -28.61 -28.16 3.22
C LYS A 282 -28.10 -29.52 3.71
N THR A 283 -27.04 -29.52 4.52
CA THR A 283 -26.48 -30.74 5.10
C THR A 283 -26.17 -30.58 6.58
N LEU A 284 -26.37 -31.67 7.33
CA LEU A 284 -26.05 -31.85 8.75
C LEU A 284 -25.30 -33.18 8.93
N VAL A 285 -24.11 -33.13 9.51
CA VAL A 285 -23.39 -34.26 10.08
C VAL A 285 -23.50 -34.18 11.60
N LEU A 286 -24.07 -35.21 12.22
CA LEU A 286 -24.33 -35.29 13.66
C LEU A 286 -23.60 -36.49 14.26
N ILE A 287 -22.80 -36.26 15.30
CA ILE A 287 -22.30 -37.31 16.19
C ILE A 287 -22.96 -37.11 17.56
N ARG A 288 -23.58 -38.15 18.12
CA ARG A 288 -24.15 -38.13 19.49
C ARG A 288 -23.79 -39.43 20.21
N SER A 289 -23.26 -39.35 21.43
CA SER A 289 -22.89 -40.51 22.26
C SER A 289 -23.28 -40.36 23.74
N VAL A 290 -23.52 -41.49 24.43
CA VAL A 290 -23.82 -41.51 25.88
C VAL A 290 -22.69 -40.91 26.72
N GLU A 291 -21.45 -41.11 26.31
CA GLU A 291 -20.23 -40.64 26.97
C GLU A 291 -19.12 -40.37 25.94
N SER A 292 -18.15 -39.51 26.27
CA SER A 292 -17.08 -39.09 25.36
C SER A 292 -16.25 -40.28 24.86
N ILE A 293 -15.90 -40.27 23.58
CA ILE A 293 -15.10 -41.31 22.93
C ILE A 293 -13.61 -40.97 23.15
N GLN A 294 -12.78 -41.96 23.52
CA GLN A 294 -11.39 -41.69 23.92
C GLN A 294 -10.53 -41.26 22.73
N SER A 295 -10.63 -42.00 21.61
CA SER A 295 -10.08 -41.55 20.32
C SER A 295 -10.77 -42.22 19.13
N ILE A 296 -10.70 -41.58 17.97
CA ILE A 296 -10.93 -42.20 16.67
C ILE A 296 -9.67 -41.96 15.83
N GLU A 297 -9.05 -43.03 15.36
CA GLU A 297 -7.95 -43.02 14.40
C GLU A 297 -8.48 -43.70 13.13
N TYR A 298 -8.38 -43.06 11.97
CA TYR A 298 -8.98 -43.53 10.73
C TYR A 298 -8.09 -43.22 9.52
N ASP A 299 -7.74 -44.24 8.75
CA ASP A 299 -6.98 -44.15 7.50
C ASP A 299 -7.85 -44.64 6.34
N SER A 300 -7.80 -43.95 5.19
CA SER A 300 -8.46 -44.39 3.96
C SER A 300 -7.58 -44.18 2.73
N TRP A 301 -7.64 -45.13 1.80
CA TRP A 301 -7.01 -45.07 0.48
C TRP A 301 -8.07 -45.25 -0.60
N HIS A 302 -8.23 -44.25 -1.46
CA HIS A 302 -9.04 -44.35 -2.66
C HIS A 302 -8.15 -44.36 -3.91
N LYS A 303 -8.38 -45.25 -4.87
CA LYS A 303 -7.57 -45.41 -6.09
C LYS A 303 -8.46 -45.49 -7.33
N ARG A 304 -8.19 -44.64 -8.33
CA ARG A 304 -8.87 -44.74 -9.63
C ARG A 304 -8.32 -45.92 -10.43
N GLY A 305 -9.20 -46.82 -10.89
CA GLY A 305 -8.82 -48.02 -11.65
C GLY A 305 -7.76 -48.91 -10.97
N ASP A 306 -7.75 -48.93 -9.62
CA ASP A 306 -6.76 -49.59 -8.75
C ASP A 306 -5.29 -49.25 -9.08
N LYS A 307 -5.02 -48.01 -9.54
CA LYS A 307 -3.66 -47.52 -9.80
C LYS A 307 -3.04 -46.89 -8.56
N ILE A 308 -1.94 -47.46 -8.08
CA ILE A 308 -1.20 -46.90 -6.92
C ILE A 308 -0.62 -45.50 -7.17
N THR A 309 -0.42 -45.13 -8.44
CA THR A 309 0.03 -43.78 -8.85
C THR A 309 -1.10 -42.75 -8.92
N ASP A 310 -2.36 -43.18 -8.89
CA ASP A 310 -3.54 -42.33 -9.04
C ASP A 310 -4.50 -42.61 -7.86
N HIS A 311 -4.10 -42.09 -6.69
CA HIS A 311 -4.75 -42.34 -5.41
C HIS A 311 -4.96 -41.05 -4.62
N SER A 312 -5.86 -41.06 -3.64
CA SER A 312 -5.87 -40.13 -2.52
C SER A 312 -5.77 -40.93 -1.22
N LYS A 313 -5.05 -40.37 -0.25
CA LYS A 313 -4.99 -40.90 1.12
C LYS A 313 -5.60 -39.88 2.07
N ILE A 314 -6.40 -40.36 3.03
CA ILE A 314 -6.87 -39.60 4.19
C ILE A 314 -6.33 -40.26 5.47
N HIS A 315 -6.00 -39.45 6.46
CA HIS A 315 -5.81 -39.86 7.86
C HIS A 315 -6.52 -38.86 8.78
N LEU A 316 -7.26 -39.36 9.76
CA LEU A 316 -8.05 -38.60 10.74
C LEU A 316 -7.72 -39.13 12.13
N GLU A 317 -7.26 -38.27 13.03
CA GLU A 317 -7.04 -38.57 14.44
C GLU A 317 -7.85 -37.59 15.30
N LEU A 318 -8.74 -38.11 16.13
CA LEU A 318 -9.59 -37.37 17.07
C LEU A 318 -9.32 -37.88 18.49
N LYS A 319 -9.15 -37.00 19.48
CA LYS A 319 -8.97 -37.37 20.89
C LYS A 319 -9.97 -36.67 21.80
N ASN A 320 -10.47 -37.41 22.82
CA ASN A 320 -11.46 -36.96 23.79
C ASN A 320 -12.69 -36.29 23.13
N ILE A 321 -13.36 -37.05 22.25
CA ILE A 321 -14.43 -36.53 21.41
C ILE A 321 -15.65 -36.16 22.27
N PRO A 322 -16.17 -34.93 22.18
CA PRO A 322 -17.42 -34.51 22.81
C PRO A 322 -18.61 -35.44 22.57
N THR A 323 -19.55 -35.45 23.51
CA THR A 323 -20.75 -36.30 23.45
C THR A 323 -21.79 -35.85 22.43
N SER A 324 -21.67 -34.64 21.89
CA SER A 324 -22.47 -34.12 20.80
C SER A 324 -21.62 -33.24 19.88
N ILE A 325 -21.56 -33.55 18.58
CA ILE A 325 -20.94 -32.72 17.55
C ILE A 325 -21.95 -32.54 16.42
N ALA A 326 -22.22 -31.30 16.04
CA ALA A 326 -23.02 -30.97 14.86
C ALA A 326 -22.18 -30.11 13.91
N LEU A 327 -21.90 -30.63 12.71
CA LEU A 327 -21.32 -29.89 11.59
C LEU A 327 -22.41 -29.70 10.53
N TYR A 328 -22.74 -28.47 10.16
CA TYR A 328 -23.87 -28.19 9.28
C TYR A 328 -23.70 -26.93 8.45
N GLY A 329 -24.33 -26.88 7.28
CA GLY A 329 -24.10 -25.78 6.34
C GLY A 329 -24.79 -25.92 5.00
N SER A 330 -24.39 -25.09 4.03
CA SER A 330 -24.98 -25.07 2.68
C SER A 330 -24.21 -25.88 1.62
N PHE A 331 -23.26 -26.72 2.06
CA PHE A 331 -22.61 -27.79 1.29
C PHE A 331 -23.54 -29.01 1.12
N GLU A 332 -23.15 -30.00 0.30
CA GLU A 332 -23.85 -31.28 0.11
C GLU A 332 -22.84 -32.44 0.07
N LEU A 333 -23.22 -33.64 0.54
CA LEU A 333 -22.36 -34.83 0.60
C LEU A 333 -22.99 -36.01 -0.19
N GLY A 334 -22.17 -36.88 -0.78
CA GLY A 334 -22.62 -38.14 -1.39
C GLY A 334 -23.65 -38.01 -2.52
N SER A 335 -23.27 -37.47 -3.68
CA SER A 335 -24.13 -37.40 -4.86
C SER A 335 -23.88 -38.56 -5.85
N SER A 336 -24.21 -39.79 -5.45
CA SER A 336 -24.31 -40.91 -6.39
C SER A 336 -25.55 -40.69 -7.29
N SER A 337 -25.36 -40.74 -8.62
CA SER A 337 -26.48 -40.68 -9.56
C SER A 337 -27.20 -42.02 -9.55
N ALA A 338 -28.48 -42.02 -9.16
CA ALA A 338 -29.30 -43.21 -8.99
C ALA A 338 -29.09 -44.25 -10.11
N THR A 339 -28.54 -45.41 -9.73
CA THR A 339 -28.39 -46.56 -10.63
C THR A 339 -29.78 -47.07 -11.02
N ASP A 340 -29.97 -47.34 -12.32
CA ASP A 340 -31.29 -47.68 -12.87
C ASP A 340 -31.74 -49.07 -12.40
N THR A 341 -32.52 -49.14 -11.31
CA THR A 341 -32.97 -50.38 -10.66
C THR A 341 -34.05 -51.15 -11.43
N SER A 342 -34.01 -51.09 -12.76
CA SER A 342 -34.98 -51.68 -13.70
C SER A 342 -34.85 -53.21 -13.78
N LEU A 343 -35.43 -53.90 -12.79
CA LEU A 343 -35.39 -55.35 -12.57
C LEU A 343 -36.25 -56.20 -13.56
N ASP A 344 -36.44 -55.78 -14.81
CA ASP A 344 -37.27 -56.54 -15.78
C ASP A 344 -36.74 -56.57 -17.22
N SER A 345 -35.81 -57.49 -17.49
CA SER A 345 -35.44 -57.89 -18.87
C SER A 345 -35.15 -59.40 -19.04
N GLY A 346 -35.45 -60.23 -18.02
CA GLY A 346 -35.01 -61.62 -17.94
C GLY A 346 -36.13 -62.67 -17.87
N ASP A 347 -36.57 -63.14 -19.03
CA ASP A 347 -37.66 -64.13 -19.25
C ASP A 347 -37.33 -65.59 -18.78
N ASN A 348 -36.40 -65.77 -17.84
CA ASN A 348 -35.82 -67.09 -17.46
C ASN A 348 -35.35 -67.25 -15.99
N LEU A 349 -35.63 -66.30 -15.08
CA LEU A 349 -35.21 -66.41 -13.67
C LEU A 349 -36.33 -66.99 -12.78
N ASP A 350 -35.97 -68.02 -12.02
CA ASP A 350 -36.78 -68.69 -10.99
C ASP A 350 -37.17 -67.73 -9.85
N PHE A 351 -38.28 -67.97 -9.15
CA PHE A 351 -38.77 -67.08 -8.07
C PHE A 351 -37.70 -66.85 -6.99
N LEU A 352 -36.96 -67.91 -6.63
CA LEU A 352 -35.85 -67.84 -5.67
C LEU A 352 -34.69 -66.99 -6.19
N SER A 353 -34.38 -67.08 -7.49
CA SER A 353 -33.30 -66.30 -8.10
C SER A 353 -33.61 -64.80 -8.10
N LYS A 354 -34.85 -64.39 -8.43
CA LYS A 354 -35.23 -62.96 -8.45
C LYS A 354 -35.14 -62.30 -7.07
N ILE A 355 -35.56 -63.01 -6.01
CA ILE A 355 -35.43 -62.51 -4.63
C ILE A 355 -33.95 -62.36 -4.26
N LEU A 356 -33.13 -63.38 -4.53
CA LEU A 356 -31.70 -63.33 -4.22
C LEU A 356 -31.01 -62.19 -4.99
N ASP A 357 -31.31 -62.02 -6.27
CA ASP A 357 -30.71 -61.01 -7.16
C ASP A 357 -30.99 -59.57 -6.70
N SER A 358 -32.22 -59.25 -6.30
CA SER A 358 -32.50 -57.92 -5.74
C SER A 358 -31.99 -57.74 -4.31
N VAL A 359 -31.96 -58.81 -3.50
CA VAL A 359 -31.32 -58.77 -2.17
C VAL A 359 -29.81 -58.53 -2.31
N ILE A 360 -29.18 -59.09 -3.34
CA ILE A 360 -27.80 -58.80 -3.76
C ILE A 360 -27.66 -57.34 -4.17
N LEU A 361 -28.45 -56.85 -5.13
CA LEU A 361 -28.27 -55.50 -5.70
C LEU A 361 -28.50 -54.36 -4.67
N ASN A 362 -29.43 -54.52 -3.73
CA ASN A 362 -29.59 -53.57 -2.63
C ASN A 362 -28.40 -53.62 -1.64
N LEU A 363 -27.80 -54.81 -1.44
CA LEU A 363 -26.56 -54.94 -0.65
C LEU A 363 -25.38 -54.25 -1.32
N VAL A 364 -25.26 -54.45 -2.64
CA VAL A 364 -24.25 -53.81 -3.49
C VAL A 364 -24.40 -52.30 -3.33
N ASN A 365 -25.57 -51.73 -3.67
CA ASN A 365 -25.83 -50.29 -3.60
C ASN A 365 -25.45 -49.68 -2.25
N LEU A 366 -25.86 -50.27 -1.12
CA LEU A 366 -25.46 -49.77 0.21
C LEU A 366 -23.93 -49.68 0.35
N PHE A 367 -23.18 -50.71 -0.01
CA PHE A 367 -21.72 -50.67 0.10
C PHE A 367 -21.10 -49.66 -0.86
N LEU A 368 -21.72 -49.42 -2.02
CA LEU A 368 -21.30 -48.36 -2.94
C LEU A 368 -21.54 -46.98 -2.31
N ASP A 369 -22.74 -46.73 -1.78
CA ASP A 369 -23.11 -45.46 -1.15
C ASP A 369 -22.24 -45.16 0.09
N ILE A 370 -21.97 -46.17 0.94
CA ILE A 370 -21.03 -46.05 2.07
C ILE A 370 -19.63 -45.69 1.57
N GLY A 371 -19.15 -46.35 0.51
CA GLY A 371 -17.85 -46.06 -0.11
C GLY A 371 -17.78 -44.64 -0.66
N ASP A 372 -18.81 -44.18 -1.37
CA ASP A 372 -18.89 -42.84 -1.95
C ASP A 372 -19.00 -41.75 -0.88
N ILE A 373 -19.74 -41.98 0.22
CA ILE A 373 -19.79 -41.09 1.38
C ILE A 373 -18.41 -40.97 2.04
N ILE A 374 -17.77 -42.10 2.32
CA ILE A 374 -16.42 -42.16 2.91
C ILE A 374 -15.40 -41.39 2.06
N ASN A 375 -15.51 -41.50 0.73
CA ASN A 375 -14.57 -40.87 -0.20
C ASN A 375 -14.90 -39.39 -0.49
N SER A 376 -16.15 -38.95 -0.34
CA SER A 376 -16.58 -37.57 -0.67
C SER A 376 -16.48 -36.57 0.48
N VAL A 377 -16.66 -37.00 1.73
CA VAL A 377 -16.50 -36.13 2.92
C VAL A 377 -15.15 -35.38 2.92
N PRO A 378 -14.00 -36.04 2.68
CA PRO A 378 -12.71 -35.36 2.77
C PRO A 378 -12.43 -34.40 1.61
N SER A 379 -12.96 -34.63 0.41
CA SER A 379 -12.83 -33.69 -0.72
C SER A 379 -13.58 -32.39 -0.47
N GLU A 380 -14.75 -32.44 0.17
CA GLU A 380 -15.46 -31.21 0.56
C GLU A 380 -14.74 -30.49 1.71
N VAL A 381 -14.16 -31.20 2.69
CA VAL A 381 -13.32 -30.60 3.74
C VAL A 381 -12.09 -29.89 3.16
N VAL A 382 -11.41 -30.46 2.15
CA VAL A 382 -10.30 -29.77 1.46
C VAL A 382 -10.79 -28.53 0.73
N SER A 383 -11.91 -28.60 0.00
CA SER A 383 -12.42 -27.45 -0.75
C SER A 383 -12.72 -26.24 0.15
N VAL A 384 -13.24 -26.49 1.36
CA VAL A 384 -13.48 -25.48 2.40
C VAL A 384 -12.16 -24.90 2.94
N LEU A 385 -11.10 -25.71 3.09
CA LEU A 385 -9.81 -25.26 3.63
C LEU A 385 -8.98 -24.46 2.61
N THR A 386 -8.87 -24.94 1.37
CA THR A 386 -7.94 -24.35 0.38
C THR A 386 -8.56 -23.22 -0.44
N GLY A 387 -9.88 -23.20 -0.61
CA GLY A 387 -10.51 -22.49 -1.73
C GLY A 387 -10.12 -23.13 -3.08
N ASP A 388 -10.65 -22.60 -4.18
CA ASP A 388 -10.37 -23.16 -5.50
C ASP A 388 -8.97 -22.75 -6.00
N THR A 389 -8.02 -23.67 -5.94
CA THR A 389 -6.74 -23.60 -6.65
C THR A 389 -6.66 -24.60 -7.82
N GLY A 390 -7.79 -25.16 -8.23
CA GLY A 390 -7.92 -26.09 -9.36
C GLY A 390 -8.50 -25.41 -10.61
N SER A 391 -8.40 -26.06 -11.77
CA SER A 391 -8.97 -25.55 -13.01
C SER A 391 -10.47 -25.89 -13.16
N GLY A 392 -11.30 -25.47 -12.18
CA GLY A 392 -12.72 -25.83 -12.18
C GLY A 392 -13.58 -25.15 -11.10
N GLY A 393 -13.79 -23.83 -11.23
CA GLY A 393 -14.52 -22.99 -10.29
C GLY A 393 -15.96 -23.42 -9.98
N LEU A 394 -16.10 -24.33 -9.01
CA LEU A 394 -17.38 -24.82 -8.48
C LEU A 394 -17.49 -24.74 -6.94
N ASN A 395 -16.37 -24.69 -6.20
CA ASN A 395 -16.36 -24.68 -4.73
C ASN A 395 -15.60 -23.47 -4.15
N SER A 396 -16.22 -22.29 -4.23
CA SER A 396 -15.86 -21.08 -3.47
C SER A 396 -16.68 -21.00 -2.17
N PHE A 397 -16.21 -20.22 -1.18
CA PHE A 397 -17.03 -19.81 -0.03
C PHE A 397 -18.20 -18.90 -0.40
N ALA A 398 -18.21 -18.34 -1.62
CA ALA A 398 -19.28 -17.49 -2.16
C ALA A 398 -20.68 -18.08 -1.87
N GLY A 399 -21.45 -17.38 -1.03
CA GLY A 399 -22.80 -17.75 -0.62
C GLY A 399 -22.89 -19.02 0.24
N ARG A 400 -21.84 -19.36 1.01
CA ARG A 400 -21.80 -20.56 1.85
C ARG A 400 -21.84 -20.27 3.36
N ASP A 401 -22.56 -21.14 4.08
CA ASP A 401 -22.56 -21.23 5.54
C ASP A 401 -21.90 -22.54 5.97
N VAL A 402 -21.04 -22.50 7.00
CA VAL A 402 -20.43 -23.68 7.63
C VAL A 402 -20.36 -23.47 9.14
N ASN A 403 -21.01 -24.34 9.90
CA ASN A 403 -21.11 -24.24 11.36
C ASN A 403 -20.73 -25.57 12.00
N LEU A 404 -19.81 -25.54 12.95
CA LEU A 404 -19.38 -26.66 13.78
C LEU A 404 -19.66 -26.30 15.24
N LEU A 405 -20.41 -27.15 15.94
CA LEU A 405 -20.77 -26.97 17.34
C LEU A 405 -20.54 -28.26 18.12
N MET A 406 -19.70 -28.20 19.14
CA MET A 406 -19.41 -29.31 20.05
C MET A 406 -19.98 -29.02 21.44
N THR A 407 -20.81 -29.94 21.93
CA THR A 407 -21.63 -29.75 23.14
C THR A 407 -21.77 -31.05 23.93
N ASP A 408 -22.28 -30.95 25.15
CA ASP A 408 -22.55 -32.12 25.99
C ASP A 408 -23.82 -32.90 25.55
N ASN A 409 -24.87 -32.19 25.11
CA ASN A 409 -26.17 -32.76 24.74
C ASN A 409 -26.97 -31.90 23.74
N LEU A 410 -28.18 -32.36 23.34
CA LEU A 410 -29.08 -31.69 22.38
C LEU A 410 -30.26 -30.92 23.03
N LEU A 411 -30.17 -30.60 24.31
CA LEU A 411 -31.16 -29.83 25.06
C LEU A 411 -30.89 -28.31 24.95
N ALA A 412 -31.81 -27.51 25.47
CA ALA A 412 -31.69 -26.05 25.48
C ALA A 412 -30.68 -25.52 26.51
N ASP A 413 -30.32 -26.34 27.51
CA ASP A 413 -29.33 -26.05 28.56
C ASP A 413 -27.95 -26.70 28.30
N ARG A 414 -27.71 -27.13 27.05
CA ARG A 414 -26.43 -27.62 26.55
C ARG A 414 -25.26 -26.66 26.84
N VAL A 415 -24.09 -27.21 27.09
CA VAL A 415 -22.84 -26.48 27.33
C VAL A 415 -21.81 -26.90 26.29
N ASN A 416 -20.99 -25.95 25.81
CA ASN A 416 -19.91 -26.24 24.89
C ASN A 416 -18.90 -27.22 25.53
N MET A 417 -18.42 -28.16 24.74
CA MET A 417 -17.33 -29.07 25.10
C MET A 417 -16.22 -28.93 24.07
N HIS A 418 -14.97 -28.80 24.52
CA HIS A 418 -13.83 -28.83 23.62
C HIS A 418 -13.46 -30.27 23.22
N ILE A 419 -12.90 -30.44 22.03
CA ILE A 419 -12.11 -31.62 21.66
C ILE A 419 -10.64 -31.41 22.04
N ASP A 420 -9.99 -32.40 22.65
CA ASP A 420 -8.58 -32.29 23.03
C ASP A 420 -7.69 -32.17 21.78
N GLU A 421 -8.02 -32.95 20.75
CA GLU A 421 -7.26 -32.96 19.49
C GLU A 421 -8.16 -33.34 18.30
N LEU A 422 -8.09 -32.53 17.25
CA LEU A 422 -8.61 -32.77 15.91
C LEU A 422 -7.43 -32.70 14.96
N ALA A 423 -7.05 -33.80 14.32
CA ALA A 423 -6.03 -33.85 13.28
C ALA A 423 -6.58 -34.51 12.00
N VAL A 424 -6.34 -33.88 10.86
CA VAL A 424 -6.79 -34.34 9.53
C VAL A 424 -5.64 -34.17 8.55
N GLN A 425 -5.32 -35.21 7.79
CA GLN A 425 -4.32 -35.20 6.73
C GLN A 425 -4.94 -35.76 5.45
N ILE A 426 -4.66 -35.14 4.30
CA ILE A 426 -5.19 -35.56 3.02
C ILE A 426 -4.25 -35.18 1.87
N GLY A 427 -3.99 -36.10 0.95
CA GLY A 427 -3.13 -35.85 -0.20
C GLY A 427 -2.99 -37.03 -1.16
N SER A 428 -2.52 -36.75 -2.38
CA SER A 428 -2.10 -37.75 -3.37
C SER A 428 -0.59 -38.03 -3.37
N SER A 429 0.19 -37.29 -2.56
CA SER A 429 1.61 -37.55 -2.31
C SER A 429 2.02 -37.24 -0.86
N PRO A 430 3.20 -37.69 -0.40
CA PRO A 430 3.73 -37.34 0.93
C PRO A 430 3.98 -35.84 1.07
N HIS A 431 3.41 -35.25 2.11
CA HIS A 431 3.42 -33.82 2.40
C HIS A 431 3.90 -33.54 3.83
N PRO A 432 4.33 -32.30 4.16
CA PRO A 432 4.74 -31.91 5.50
C PRO A 432 3.58 -31.99 6.50
N VAL A 433 3.88 -32.51 7.69
CA VAL A 433 2.98 -32.59 8.85
C VAL A 433 3.76 -32.17 10.10
N THR A 434 3.11 -31.56 11.09
CA THR A 434 3.74 -31.18 12.37
C THR A 434 2.95 -31.67 13.59
N LEU A 435 3.56 -31.56 14.78
CA LEU A 435 2.94 -31.98 16.04
C LEU A 435 2.19 -30.87 16.77
N ASP A 436 2.52 -29.60 16.47
CA ASP A 436 1.87 -28.42 17.06
C ASP A 436 0.54 -28.13 16.33
N ASN A 437 -0.29 -27.21 16.85
CA ASN A 437 -1.51 -26.81 16.15
C ASN A 437 -1.18 -26.09 14.83
N HIS A 438 -1.82 -26.50 13.75
CA HIS A 438 -1.54 -25.96 12.43
C HIS A 438 -2.67 -26.11 11.41
N VAL A 439 -2.62 -25.27 10.37
CA VAL A 439 -3.18 -25.54 9.04
C VAL A 439 -2.01 -25.43 8.07
N ILE A 440 -1.61 -26.54 7.46
CA ILE A 440 -0.60 -26.61 6.41
C ILE A 440 -1.32 -26.96 5.11
N ILE A 441 -1.07 -26.17 4.08
CA ILE A 441 -1.45 -26.42 2.70
C ILE A 441 -0.15 -26.69 1.94
N SER A 442 -0.08 -27.79 1.19
CA SER A 442 1.16 -28.29 0.62
C SER A 442 1.01 -28.69 -0.84
N LYS A 443 1.88 -28.15 -1.70
CA LYS A 443 1.90 -28.43 -3.14
C LYS A 443 3.19 -29.12 -3.54
N ASP A 444 3.05 -30.32 -4.09
CA ASP A 444 4.15 -31.12 -4.63
C ASP A 444 4.38 -30.73 -6.11
N ARG A 445 5.52 -30.09 -6.39
CA ARG A 445 5.90 -29.60 -7.72
C ARG A 445 6.10 -30.69 -8.76
N GLY A 446 6.18 -31.96 -8.36
CA GLY A 446 6.25 -33.10 -9.28
C GLY A 446 4.91 -33.80 -9.54
N LEU A 447 3.81 -33.32 -8.94
CA LEU A 447 2.49 -33.99 -8.97
C LEU A 447 1.53 -33.44 -10.04
N ASP A 448 1.98 -32.56 -10.95
CA ASP A 448 1.16 -31.95 -12.01
C ASP A 448 0.28 -32.96 -12.76
N GLN A 449 0.81 -34.16 -13.05
CA GLN A 449 0.05 -35.26 -13.65
C GLN A 449 0.42 -36.62 -13.05
N VAL A 450 -0.59 -37.44 -12.81
CA VAL A 450 -0.46 -38.84 -12.40
C VAL A 450 -0.65 -39.78 -13.59
N MET A 451 0.03 -40.92 -13.56
CA MET A 451 -0.15 -41.99 -14.55
C MET A 451 -1.36 -42.83 -14.15
N GLY A 452 -2.52 -42.52 -14.73
CA GLY A 452 -3.76 -43.30 -14.63
C GLY A 452 -3.80 -44.46 -15.63
N GLU A 453 -4.97 -45.10 -15.79
CA GLU A 453 -5.12 -46.28 -16.65
C GLU A 453 -4.81 -46.01 -18.14
N PHE A 454 -5.29 -44.88 -18.68
CA PHE A 454 -5.21 -44.56 -20.11
C PHE A 454 -4.12 -43.54 -20.46
N GLY A 455 -3.26 -43.18 -19.50
CA GLY A 455 -2.20 -42.18 -19.66
C GLY A 455 -2.17 -41.17 -18.53
N ALA A 456 -1.55 -40.02 -18.78
CA ALA A 456 -1.44 -38.93 -17.82
C ALA A 456 -2.81 -38.24 -17.61
N ARG A 457 -3.17 -38.00 -16.35
CA ARG A 457 -4.38 -37.29 -15.90
C ARG A 457 -4.04 -36.45 -14.66
N ASP A 458 -4.91 -35.52 -14.31
CA ASP A 458 -4.74 -34.69 -13.12
C ASP A 458 -4.92 -35.53 -11.84
N PRO A 459 -4.13 -35.31 -10.77
CA PRO A 459 -4.24 -36.06 -9.51
C PRO A 459 -5.61 -35.91 -8.84
N LEU A 460 -5.99 -36.88 -8.00
CA LEU A 460 -7.21 -36.81 -7.18
C LEU A 460 -7.17 -35.65 -6.17
N VAL A 461 -6.00 -35.42 -5.55
CA VAL A 461 -5.77 -34.31 -4.61
C VAL A 461 -4.48 -33.59 -5.04
N PRO A 462 -4.57 -32.54 -5.90
CA PRO A 462 -3.40 -31.82 -6.41
C PRO A 462 -2.65 -31.02 -5.34
N VAL A 463 -3.36 -30.57 -4.31
CA VAL A 463 -2.81 -29.83 -3.17
C VAL A 463 -3.19 -30.60 -1.90
N ALA A 464 -2.18 -31.06 -1.18
CA ALA A 464 -2.37 -31.77 0.09
C ALA A 464 -2.63 -30.79 1.23
N SER A 465 -3.27 -31.26 2.30
CA SER A 465 -3.49 -30.47 3.51
C SER A 465 -3.29 -31.31 4.77
N SER A 466 -2.71 -30.68 5.79
CA SER A 466 -2.64 -31.18 7.15
C SER A 466 -3.20 -30.13 8.09
N VAL A 467 -4.17 -30.50 8.92
CA VAL A 467 -4.77 -29.67 9.96
C VAL A 467 -4.55 -30.36 11.30
N ARG A 468 -4.18 -29.60 12.33
CA ARG A 468 -4.20 -30.02 13.73
C ARG A 468 -4.71 -28.89 14.60
N PHE A 469 -5.70 -29.18 15.45
CA PHE A 469 -6.33 -28.20 16.32
C PHE A 469 -6.57 -28.83 17.70
N SER A 470 -6.20 -28.13 18.78
CA SER A 470 -6.53 -28.51 20.17
C SER A 470 -7.49 -27.52 20.80
N GLY A 471 -8.38 -28.00 21.69
CA GLY A 471 -9.31 -27.15 22.45
C GLY A 471 -10.49 -26.59 21.64
N LEU A 472 -10.72 -27.02 20.39
CA LEU A 472 -11.81 -26.48 19.56
C LEU A 472 -13.18 -26.89 20.13
N SER A 473 -14.10 -25.92 20.26
CA SER A 473 -15.49 -26.18 20.70
C SER A 473 -16.55 -25.66 19.73
N GLN A 474 -16.28 -24.56 19.02
CA GLN A 474 -17.18 -24.01 18.03
C GLN A 474 -16.40 -23.31 16.91
N PHE A 475 -16.87 -23.45 15.67
CA PHE A 475 -16.42 -22.68 14.51
C PHE A 475 -17.65 -22.30 13.68
N THR A 476 -17.71 -21.07 13.20
CA THR A 476 -18.80 -20.57 12.35
C THR A 476 -18.24 -19.73 11.22
N PHE A 477 -18.66 -20.01 10.01
CA PHE A 477 -18.44 -19.21 8.81
C PHE A 477 -19.80 -18.94 8.16
N SER A 478 -20.04 -17.70 7.73
CA SER A 478 -21.23 -17.31 6.97
C SER A 478 -20.88 -16.19 6.00
N ASP A 479 -21.30 -16.34 4.74
CA ASP A 479 -21.14 -15.36 3.66
C ASP A 479 -22.52 -14.95 3.12
N ASP A 480 -22.96 -13.75 3.46
CA ASP A 480 -24.26 -13.20 3.07
C ASP A 480 -24.11 -12.33 1.81
N GLU A 481 -24.34 -12.95 0.63
CA GLU A 481 -24.35 -12.26 -0.68
C GLU A 481 -25.37 -11.10 -0.79
N VAL A 482 -26.39 -11.05 0.08
CA VAL A 482 -27.42 -10.00 0.06
C VAL A 482 -26.97 -8.77 0.86
N LEU A 483 -26.22 -8.98 1.93
CA LEU A 483 -25.61 -7.91 2.74
C LEU A 483 -24.21 -7.51 2.27
N GLY A 484 -23.52 -8.36 1.50
CA GLY A 484 -22.12 -8.16 1.11
C GLY A 484 -21.17 -8.37 2.30
N THR A 485 -21.54 -9.23 3.26
CA THR A 485 -20.82 -9.38 4.53
C THR A 485 -20.45 -10.82 4.83
N GLN A 486 -19.23 -11.03 5.30
CA GLN A 486 -18.71 -12.30 5.77
C GLN A 486 -18.44 -12.25 7.27
N SER A 487 -18.76 -13.35 7.97
CA SER A 487 -18.46 -13.49 9.39
C SER A 487 -17.74 -14.80 9.69
N ILE A 488 -16.72 -14.70 10.54
CA ILE A 488 -15.94 -15.83 11.05
C ILE A 488 -16.00 -15.77 12.58
N GLY A 489 -16.41 -16.88 13.19
CA GLY A 489 -16.46 -17.04 14.64
C GLY A 489 -15.72 -18.30 15.07
N LEU A 490 -14.96 -18.23 16.15
CA LEU A 490 -14.16 -19.33 16.67
C LEU A 490 -14.16 -19.32 18.20
N ILE A 491 -14.46 -20.46 18.82
CA ILE A 491 -14.40 -20.63 20.28
C ILE A 491 -13.51 -21.83 20.62
N THR A 492 -12.44 -21.55 21.36
CA THR A 492 -11.40 -22.49 21.75
C THR A 492 -11.17 -22.46 23.27
N ASP A 493 -10.45 -23.47 23.77
CA ASP A 493 -9.93 -23.58 25.12
C ASP A 493 -8.51 -24.16 25.02
N SER A 494 -7.57 -23.35 24.53
CA SER A 494 -6.19 -23.78 24.24
C SER A 494 -5.21 -22.61 24.27
N SER A 495 -4.10 -22.79 24.97
CA SER A 495 -2.95 -21.88 24.98
C SER A 495 -1.79 -22.41 24.13
N GLU A 496 -2.05 -23.34 23.20
CA GLU A 496 -1.04 -23.87 22.30
C GLU A 496 -0.83 -22.92 21.12
N PRO A 497 0.42 -22.68 20.69
CA PRO A 497 0.69 -21.82 19.55
C PRO A 497 0.11 -22.41 18.27
N PHE A 498 -0.31 -21.53 17.36
CA PHE A 498 -0.91 -21.93 16.10
C PHE A 498 -0.04 -21.55 14.91
N ARG A 499 -0.11 -22.33 13.83
CA ARG A 499 0.62 -22.07 12.59
C ARG A 499 -0.25 -22.22 11.35
N PHE A 500 -0.29 -21.19 10.51
CA PHE A 500 -0.80 -21.31 9.15
C PHE A 500 0.40 -21.36 8.20
N SER A 501 0.51 -22.35 7.33
CA SER A 501 1.60 -22.42 6.34
C SER A 501 1.10 -22.84 4.96
N PHE A 502 1.58 -22.14 3.94
CA PHE A 502 1.57 -22.62 2.55
C PHE A 502 2.98 -23.06 2.17
N ILE A 503 3.14 -24.29 1.69
CA ILE A 503 4.45 -24.87 1.37
C ILE A 503 4.42 -25.45 -0.05
N GLU A 504 5.32 -25.01 -0.92
CA GLU A 504 5.68 -25.74 -2.14
C GLU A 504 6.95 -26.55 -1.90
N HIS A 505 6.96 -27.81 -2.32
CA HIS A 505 8.11 -28.70 -2.19
C HIS A 505 8.28 -29.59 -3.42
N ASP A 506 9.47 -30.18 -3.55
CA ASP A 506 9.73 -31.19 -4.57
C ASP A 506 9.27 -32.57 -4.06
N SER A 507 8.98 -33.52 -4.96
CA SER A 507 8.39 -34.80 -4.56
C SER A 507 9.30 -35.59 -3.59
N ASN A 508 8.84 -35.79 -2.36
CA ASN A 508 9.57 -36.42 -1.26
C ASN A 508 10.84 -35.67 -0.80
N SER A 509 11.01 -34.37 -1.11
CA SER A 509 12.11 -33.55 -0.57
C SER A 509 11.67 -32.14 -0.18
N ILE A 510 12.21 -31.66 0.95
CA ILE A 510 12.09 -30.28 1.44
C ILE A 510 13.39 -29.47 1.21
N ASP A 511 14.38 -29.99 0.47
CA ASP A 511 15.68 -29.33 0.29
C ASP A 511 15.58 -28.00 -0.52
N ASN A 512 14.52 -27.85 -1.32
CA ASN A 512 14.26 -26.72 -2.21
C ASN A 512 12.84 -26.16 -1.99
N LEU A 513 12.41 -26.11 -0.74
CA LEU A 513 11.07 -25.69 -0.35
C LEU A 513 10.89 -24.16 -0.48
N SER A 514 9.74 -23.74 -1.00
CA SER A 514 9.26 -22.35 -0.94
C SER A 514 8.08 -22.31 0.02
N PHE A 515 7.99 -21.32 0.90
CA PHE A 515 6.91 -21.28 1.88
C PHE A 515 6.56 -19.87 2.34
N GLN A 516 5.33 -19.74 2.80
CA GLN A 516 4.85 -18.64 3.63
C GLN A 516 4.26 -19.27 4.89
N SER A 517 4.59 -18.73 6.06
CA SER A 517 4.05 -19.21 7.32
C SER A 517 3.77 -18.06 8.28
N LEU A 518 2.54 -18.05 8.80
CA LEU A 518 2.16 -17.29 9.97
C LEU A 518 2.22 -18.19 11.21
N HIS A 519 2.72 -17.64 12.30
CA HIS A 519 2.76 -18.25 13.62
C HIS A 519 2.16 -17.29 14.63
N LEU A 520 1.25 -17.78 15.46
CA LEU A 520 0.65 -17.07 16.58
C LEU A 520 1.15 -17.71 17.87
N SER A 521 1.51 -16.90 18.86
CA SER A 521 1.84 -17.35 20.22
C SER A 521 0.77 -18.26 20.81
N ASP A 522 -0.49 -17.93 20.50
CA ASP A 522 -1.72 -18.52 20.98
C ASP A 522 -2.89 -18.02 20.09
N ILE A 523 -4.04 -18.71 20.17
CA ILE A 523 -5.30 -18.25 19.57
C ILE A 523 -6.22 -17.82 20.72
N PRO A 524 -6.67 -16.55 20.77
CA PRO A 524 -7.67 -16.10 21.72
C PRO A 524 -8.91 -17.01 21.78
N ASN A 525 -9.36 -17.31 23.00
CA ASN A 525 -10.40 -18.29 23.28
C ASN A 525 -11.77 -18.00 22.65
N ASN A 526 -12.02 -16.75 22.25
CA ASN A 526 -13.20 -16.34 21.50
C ASN A 526 -12.80 -15.24 20.50
N ILE A 527 -12.95 -15.52 19.21
CA ILE A 527 -12.66 -14.60 18.10
C ILE A 527 -13.92 -14.42 17.26
N SER A 528 -14.18 -13.17 16.88
CA SER A 528 -15.16 -12.76 15.89
C SER A 528 -14.47 -11.85 14.86
N VAL A 529 -14.56 -12.21 13.58
CA VAL A 529 -14.14 -11.36 12.46
C VAL A 529 -15.36 -11.08 11.61
N LEU A 530 -15.60 -9.81 11.29
CA LEU A 530 -16.62 -9.35 10.35
C LEU A 530 -15.92 -8.64 9.20
N ILE A 531 -16.33 -8.93 7.96
CA ILE A 531 -15.74 -8.38 6.74
C ILE A 531 -16.87 -7.88 5.86
N ASP A 532 -16.73 -6.68 5.30
CA ASP A 532 -17.66 -6.07 4.34
C ASP A 532 -16.90 -5.50 3.12
N GLU A 533 -17.59 -4.85 2.18
CA GLU A 533 -16.99 -4.26 0.96
C GLU A 533 -15.89 -3.21 1.23
N SER A 534 -15.83 -2.66 2.45
CA SER A 534 -15.02 -1.50 2.84
C SER A 534 -14.19 -1.69 4.11
N SER A 535 -14.44 -2.74 4.91
CA SER A 535 -13.76 -2.94 6.18
C SER A 535 -13.61 -4.41 6.62
N LEU A 536 -12.64 -4.65 7.48
CA LEU A 536 -12.50 -5.85 8.30
C LEU A 536 -12.43 -5.43 9.77
N SER A 537 -13.37 -5.89 10.58
CA SER A 537 -13.38 -5.71 12.04
C SER A 537 -12.99 -7.02 12.73
N TYR A 538 -11.94 -6.97 13.55
CA TYR A 538 -11.50 -8.06 14.41
C TYR A 538 -11.85 -7.75 15.86
N VAL A 539 -12.46 -8.71 16.55
CA VAL A 539 -12.78 -8.65 17.98
C VAL A 539 -12.45 -9.99 18.64
N ALA A 540 -11.68 -9.96 19.72
CA ALA A 540 -11.30 -11.12 20.52
C ALA A 540 -11.46 -10.85 22.02
N ASN A 541 -11.44 -11.91 22.84
CA ASN A 541 -11.48 -11.78 24.29
C ASN A 541 -10.16 -11.30 24.91
N GLU A 542 -9.05 -11.43 24.20
CA GLU A 542 -7.70 -11.01 24.57
C GLU A 542 -6.86 -10.73 23.31
N GLY A 543 -5.76 -9.99 23.48
CA GLY A 543 -4.80 -9.71 22.40
C GLY A 543 -3.81 -10.87 22.21
N ILE A 544 -3.10 -10.89 21.08
CA ILE A 544 -2.10 -11.93 20.76
C ILE A 544 -0.71 -11.39 21.17
N GLU A 545 0.03 -12.13 22.03
CA GLU A 545 1.35 -11.68 22.53
C GLU A 545 2.37 -11.50 21.39
N LEU A 546 2.43 -12.47 20.47
CA LEU A 546 3.32 -12.44 19.32
C LEU A 546 2.68 -13.06 18.08
N MET A 547 2.65 -12.28 17.01
CA MET A 547 2.43 -12.76 15.65
C MET A 547 3.74 -12.73 14.87
N THR A 548 4.22 -13.88 14.42
CA THR A 548 5.42 -14.00 13.56
C THR A 548 5.03 -14.50 12.18
N TYR A 549 5.24 -13.67 11.15
CA TYR A 549 5.22 -14.10 9.75
C TYR A 549 6.65 -14.43 9.29
N VAL A 550 6.80 -15.47 8.47
CA VAL A 550 8.05 -15.79 7.76
C VAL A 550 7.74 -16.26 6.34
N GLY A 551 8.56 -15.85 5.39
CA GLY A 551 8.48 -16.26 3.99
C GLY A 551 9.84 -16.61 3.41
N LEU A 552 9.88 -17.59 2.52
CA LEU A 552 11.08 -17.98 1.75
C LEU A 552 10.65 -18.35 0.33
N ASP A 553 11.25 -17.70 -0.67
CA ASP A 553 11.16 -18.13 -2.06
C ASP A 553 12.52 -17.99 -2.76
N GLY A 554 13.13 -19.13 -3.12
CA GLY A 554 14.51 -19.18 -3.59
C GLY A 554 15.49 -18.57 -2.58
N ASN A 555 16.10 -17.44 -2.95
CA ASN A 555 16.99 -16.68 -2.06
C ASN A 555 16.26 -15.59 -1.24
N GLN A 556 15.05 -15.20 -1.64
CA GLN A 556 14.27 -14.16 -0.97
C GLN A 556 13.73 -14.70 0.35
N LYS A 557 14.06 -14.03 1.45
CA LYS A 557 13.62 -14.31 2.81
C LYS A 557 12.83 -13.12 3.32
N GLN A 558 11.83 -13.40 4.13
CA GLN A 558 10.98 -12.41 4.76
C GLN A 558 10.68 -12.84 6.19
N GLY A 559 10.58 -11.88 7.09
CA GLY A 559 10.16 -12.08 8.46
C GLY A 559 9.46 -10.83 8.97
N ALA A 560 8.39 -11.00 9.74
CA ALA A 560 7.81 -9.93 10.51
C ALA A 560 7.41 -10.44 11.90
N ASN A 561 7.68 -9.66 12.94
CA ASN A 561 7.19 -9.88 14.29
C ASN A 561 6.28 -8.71 14.67
N ILE A 562 5.10 -9.01 15.17
CA ILE A 562 4.18 -8.03 15.71
C ILE A 562 3.89 -8.41 17.16
N HIS A 563 4.26 -7.52 18.07
CA HIS A 563 4.17 -7.71 19.51
C HIS A 563 2.96 -6.98 20.09
N ASP A 564 2.25 -7.66 21.01
CA ASP A 564 1.06 -7.14 21.69
C ASP A 564 -0.03 -6.67 20.70
N MET A 565 -0.47 -7.59 19.82
CA MET A 565 -1.57 -7.32 18.88
C MET A 565 -2.87 -7.04 19.64
N PRO A 566 -3.57 -5.92 19.38
CA PRO A 566 -4.84 -5.58 20.02
C PRO A 566 -5.91 -6.66 19.92
N ALA A 567 -6.72 -6.78 20.98
CA ALA A 567 -7.93 -7.62 20.98
C ALA A 567 -9.02 -7.08 20.03
N GLU A 568 -8.99 -5.78 19.74
CA GLU A 568 -9.96 -5.09 18.88
C GLU A 568 -9.20 -4.19 17.89
N PHE A 569 -9.43 -4.38 16.60
CA PHE A 569 -8.90 -3.51 15.54
C PHE A 569 -9.79 -3.53 14.28
N ILE A 570 -9.62 -2.51 13.44
CA ILE A 570 -10.29 -2.36 12.15
C ILE A 570 -9.23 -2.16 11.06
N PHE A 571 -9.41 -2.83 9.93
CA PHE A 571 -8.81 -2.44 8.66
C PHE A 571 -9.90 -1.80 7.78
N GLU A 572 -9.61 -0.63 7.21
CA GLU A 572 -10.43 0.02 6.18
C GLU A 572 -9.78 -0.18 4.81
N PHE A 573 -10.60 -0.29 3.76
CA PHE A 573 -10.21 -0.53 2.37
C PHE A 573 -10.86 0.52 1.43
N GLY A 574 -10.20 0.83 0.30
CA GLY A 574 -10.73 1.73 -0.74
C GLY A 574 -9.78 2.88 -1.06
N GLU A 575 -10.33 4.09 -1.26
CA GLU A 575 -9.55 5.33 -1.51
C GLU A 575 -8.57 5.65 -0.37
N GLN A 576 -8.92 5.25 0.84
CA GLN A 576 -8.04 5.15 2.00
C GLN A 576 -7.93 3.68 2.40
N THR A 577 -6.72 3.20 2.64
CA THR A 577 -6.48 1.91 3.30
C THR A 577 -5.74 2.17 4.61
N SER A 578 -6.30 1.70 5.73
CA SER A 578 -5.71 1.96 7.05
C SER A 578 -6.00 0.89 8.08
N PHE A 579 -5.00 0.60 8.92
CA PHE A 579 -5.15 -0.11 10.18
C PHE A 579 -5.49 0.88 11.29
N ILE A 580 -6.47 0.56 12.15
CA ILE A 580 -6.93 1.39 13.26
C ILE A 580 -7.13 0.51 14.52
N ALA A 581 -6.53 0.88 15.65
CA ALA A 581 -6.76 0.24 16.94
C ALA A 581 -6.78 1.25 18.11
N GLU A 582 -7.63 1.00 19.13
CA GLU A 582 -7.68 1.85 20.32
C GLU A 582 -6.42 1.71 21.20
N THR A 583 -5.96 0.46 21.38
CA THR A 583 -4.70 0.14 22.05
C THR A 583 -3.58 0.03 21.01
N PRO A 584 -2.41 0.64 21.24
CA PRO A 584 -1.30 0.54 20.30
C PRO A 584 -0.69 -0.86 20.25
N ILE A 585 -0.30 -1.31 19.06
CA ILE A 585 0.68 -2.38 18.88
C ILE A 585 2.00 -1.93 19.53
N SER A 586 2.63 -2.77 20.35
CA SER A 586 3.81 -2.34 21.11
C SER A 586 5.04 -2.19 20.22
N THR A 587 5.30 -3.16 19.35
CA THR A 587 6.39 -3.16 18.36
C THR A 587 5.98 -3.93 17.11
N VAL A 588 6.20 -3.33 15.94
CA VAL A 588 6.26 -4.03 14.64
C VAL A 588 7.71 -4.08 14.20
N GLU A 589 8.22 -5.26 13.89
CA GLU A 589 9.55 -5.49 13.29
C GLU A 589 9.35 -6.22 11.96
N VAL A 590 9.92 -5.72 10.86
CA VAL A 590 9.85 -6.34 9.52
C VAL A 590 11.25 -6.43 8.94
N GLN A 591 11.60 -7.55 8.32
CA GLN A 591 12.85 -7.73 7.61
C GLN A 591 12.62 -8.51 6.31
N ILE A 592 13.07 -7.97 5.18
CA ILE A 592 12.91 -8.54 3.84
C ILE A 592 14.27 -8.49 3.15
N THR A 593 14.77 -9.62 2.65
CA THR A 593 16.17 -9.72 2.21
C THR A 593 16.40 -10.88 1.24
N ASN A 594 17.26 -10.70 0.24
CA ASN A 594 17.86 -11.82 -0.50
C ASN A 594 19.33 -12.08 -0.11
N ALA A 595 19.84 -11.36 0.89
CA ALA A 595 21.21 -11.51 1.37
C ALA A 595 21.40 -12.80 2.19
N SER A 596 22.64 -13.28 2.25
CA SER A 596 23.05 -14.37 3.14
C SER A 596 23.08 -13.93 4.61
N GLU A 597 23.61 -12.74 4.87
CA GLU A 597 23.70 -12.08 6.18
C GLU A 597 22.94 -10.73 6.13
N PRO A 598 21.66 -10.68 6.57
CA PRO A 598 20.88 -9.44 6.53
C PRO A 598 21.24 -8.50 7.68
N ILE A 599 21.12 -7.20 7.41
CA ILE A 599 21.41 -6.14 8.39
C ILE A 599 20.12 -5.49 8.95
N THR A 600 20.26 -4.80 10.08
CA THR A 600 19.19 -4.11 10.81
C THR A 600 19.79 -3.03 11.72
N MET A 601 18.97 -2.15 12.28
CA MET A 601 19.38 -1.08 13.21
C MET A 601 18.73 -1.25 14.59
N THR A 602 19.22 -0.50 15.58
CA THR A 602 18.62 -0.44 16.93
C THR A 602 17.72 0.77 17.08
N GLY A 603 16.64 0.64 17.84
CA GLY A 603 15.65 1.71 18.01
C GLY A 603 14.56 1.63 16.93
N ASP A 604 13.76 2.67 16.82
CA ASP A 604 12.71 2.75 15.80
C ASP A 604 13.36 3.27 14.51
N HIS A 605 13.20 2.53 13.42
CA HIS A 605 13.93 2.78 12.19
C HIS A 605 13.24 2.28 10.93
N PHE A 606 13.63 2.86 9.80
CA PHE A 606 13.50 2.29 8.47
C PHE A 606 14.90 2.17 7.86
N LEU A 607 15.29 0.96 7.48
CA LEU A 607 16.56 0.66 6.82
C LEU A 607 16.28 0.04 5.46
N PHE A 608 16.86 0.61 4.41
CA PHE A 608 17.11 -0.04 3.13
C PHE A 608 18.62 -0.12 2.92
N HIS A 609 19.13 -1.26 2.48
CA HIS A 609 20.54 -1.42 2.10
C HIS A 609 20.67 -2.34 0.89
N HIS A 610 21.54 -1.98 -0.06
CA HIS A 610 21.84 -2.80 -1.23
C HIS A 610 23.34 -2.95 -1.47
N ASP A 611 23.81 -4.20 -1.45
CA ASP A 611 25.17 -4.60 -1.79
C ASP A 611 25.29 -4.77 -3.31
N SER A 612 25.92 -3.78 -3.96
CA SER A 612 26.16 -3.74 -5.40
C SER A 612 27.21 -4.74 -5.91
N ILE A 613 27.93 -5.44 -5.02
CA ILE A 613 28.90 -6.49 -5.40
C ILE A 613 28.19 -7.85 -5.54
N ASN A 614 27.24 -8.12 -4.64
CA ASN A 614 26.48 -9.37 -4.61
C ASN A 614 25.09 -9.25 -5.25
N GLU A 615 24.67 -8.04 -5.64
CA GLU A 615 23.32 -7.69 -6.15
C GLU A 615 22.21 -8.08 -5.15
N THR A 616 22.49 -7.92 -3.84
CA THR A 616 21.56 -8.29 -2.76
C THR A 616 21.08 -7.09 -1.95
N SER A 617 19.78 -7.04 -1.67
CA SER A 617 19.13 -5.99 -0.87
C SER A 617 18.60 -6.52 0.46
N THR A 618 18.55 -5.66 1.46
CA THR A 618 17.87 -5.87 2.74
C THR A 618 17.06 -4.64 3.12
N ILE A 619 15.78 -4.83 3.41
CA ILE A 619 14.91 -3.89 4.10
C ILE A 619 14.78 -4.36 5.55
N SER A 620 14.89 -3.46 6.51
CA SER A 620 14.56 -3.70 7.92
C SER A 620 13.81 -2.50 8.48
N THR A 621 12.62 -2.73 9.03
CA THR A 621 11.79 -1.69 9.63
C THR A 621 11.47 -2.09 11.06
N ARG A 622 11.48 -1.12 11.97
CA ARG A 622 11.03 -1.30 13.35
C ARG A 622 10.31 -0.05 13.83
N LEU A 623 9.07 -0.19 14.28
CA LEU A 623 8.24 0.91 14.77
C LEU A 623 7.55 0.50 16.08
N THR A 624 7.43 1.42 17.04
CA THR A 624 6.78 1.16 18.34
C THR A 624 5.56 2.05 18.59
N GLY A 625 4.59 1.51 19.33
CA GLY A 625 3.41 2.26 19.76
C GLY A 625 2.41 2.62 18.66
N ILE A 626 2.31 1.82 17.60
CA ILE A 626 1.46 2.10 16.43
C ILE A 626 -0.02 1.94 16.80
N LYS A 627 -0.81 2.99 16.62
CA LYS A 627 -2.28 2.97 16.75
C LYS A 627 -3.00 3.01 15.41
N GLU A 628 -2.43 3.76 14.48
CA GLU A 628 -2.99 3.94 13.16
C GLU A 628 -1.85 3.98 12.14
N LEU A 629 -2.03 3.32 11.00
CA LEU A 629 -1.11 3.35 9.88
C LEU A 629 -1.94 3.24 8.61
N GLY A 630 -1.72 4.13 7.65
CA GLY A 630 -2.49 4.10 6.42
C GLY A 630 -1.89 4.86 5.24
N TRP A 631 -2.57 4.68 4.12
CA TRP A 631 -2.29 5.29 2.84
C TRP A 631 -3.59 5.85 2.25
N ILE A 632 -3.52 7.06 1.71
CA ILE A 632 -4.58 7.70 0.95
C ILE A 632 -4.08 7.82 -0.49
N SER A 633 -4.82 7.27 -1.44
CA SER A 633 -4.46 7.35 -2.85
C SER A 633 -4.56 8.78 -3.41
N PRO A 634 -3.77 9.13 -4.45
CA PRO A 634 -3.87 10.40 -5.15
C PRO A 634 -5.25 10.60 -5.79
N ILE A 635 -5.61 11.86 -6.08
CA ILE A 635 -6.84 12.20 -6.80
C ILE A 635 -6.75 11.79 -8.28
N GLU A 636 -5.55 11.91 -8.87
CA GLU A 636 -5.26 11.53 -10.25
C GLU A 636 -3.81 11.02 -10.33
N GLU A 637 -3.62 9.71 -10.44
CA GLU A 637 -2.30 9.08 -10.54
C GLU A 637 -1.48 9.65 -11.71
N GLY A 638 -0.20 9.95 -11.44
CA GLY A 638 0.71 10.53 -12.42
C GLY A 638 0.39 11.96 -12.87
N ALA A 639 -0.50 12.68 -12.20
CA ALA A 639 -0.70 14.11 -12.40
C ALA A 639 0.40 14.94 -11.69
N LEU A 640 0.82 16.04 -12.30
CA LEU A 640 1.76 16.99 -11.67
C LEU A 640 1.06 17.84 -10.60
N GLY A 641 1.74 18.09 -9.49
CA GLY A 641 1.22 18.89 -8.37
C GLY A 641 0.42 18.07 -7.36
N SER A 642 -0.46 18.72 -6.59
CA SER A 642 -1.16 18.08 -5.46
C SER A 642 -2.17 16.99 -5.85
N SER A 643 -2.67 16.98 -7.09
CA SER A 643 -3.61 15.94 -7.54
C SER A 643 -2.98 14.55 -7.66
N GLY A 644 -1.67 14.48 -7.98
CA GLY A 644 -0.93 13.22 -8.16
C GLY A 644 0.03 12.89 -7.01
N ARG A 645 -0.31 13.30 -5.79
CA ARG A 645 0.37 12.87 -4.57
C ARG A 645 -0.56 12.02 -3.72
N GLY A 646 -0.11 10.83 -3.35
CA GLY A 646 -0.74 10.04 -2.28
C GLY A 646 -0.21 10.47 -0.91
N THR A 647 -0.93 10.15 0.16
CA THR A 647 -0.55 10.52 1.53
C THR A 647 -0.31 9.28 2.38
N ALA A 648 0.91 9.09 2.86
CA ALA A 648 1.22 8.12 3.91
C ALA A 648 1.02 8.77 5.29
N PHE A 649 0.40 8.07 6.23
CA PHE A 649 0.21 8.59 7.60
C PHE A 649 0.40 7.52 8.68
N LEU A 650 0.90 7.97 9.84
CA LEU A 650 1.19 7.16 11.01
C LEU A 650 0.69 7.89 12.26
N LYS A 651 -0.04 7.18 13.13
CA LYS A 651 -0.28 7.60 14.52
C LYS A 651 0.45 6.67 15.47
N SER A 652 1.40 7.24 16.22
CA SER A 652 2.31 6.54 17.13
C SER A 652 2.10 6.98 18.59
N ALA A 653 2.89 6.42 19.51
CA ALA A 653 2.94 6.89 20.89
C ALA A 653 3.64 8.27 21.05
N GLY A 654 4.44 8.68 20.06
CA GLY A 654 5.04 10.02 19.98
C GLY A 654 6.22 10.30 20.93
N ASP A 655 6.95 9.27 21.41
CA ASP A 655 7.90 9.40 22.54
C ASP A 655 9.38 9.08 22.22
N ARG A 656 9.74 8.76 20.97
CA ARG A 656 11.05 8.19 20.60
C ARG A 656 11.58 8.68 19.24
N PRO A 657 12.90 8.76 19.04
CA PRO A 657 13.45 9.09 17.72
C PRO A 657 13.22 7.97 16.69
N MET A 658 12.95 8.37 15.45
CA MET A 658 12.90 7.50 14.28
C MET A 658 14.10 7.76 13.36
N SER A 659 14.87 6.71 13.05
CA SER A 659 16.03 6.77 12.13
C SER A 659 15.68 6.20 10.77
N ILE A 660 15.88 6.95 9.69
CA ILE A 660 15.75 6.46 8.32
C ILE A 660 17.16 6.33 7.75
N ASN A 661 17.48 5.17 7.18
CA ASN A 661 18.75 4.90 6.53
C ASN A 661 18.49 4.17 5.22
N ILE A 662 18.81 4.82 4.11
CA ILE A 662 18.82 4.25 2.77
C ILE A 662 20.30 4.20 2.39
N ASP A 663 20.83 3.00 2.15
CA ASP A 663 22.23 2.77 1.82
C ASP A 663 22.33 2.14 0.43
N ASN A 664 22.83 2.91 -0.52
CA ASN A 664 23.07 2.50 -1.91
C ASN A 664 21.83 1.94 -2.64
N ALA A 665 20.66 2.55 -2.48
CA ALA A 665 19.44 2.19 -3.20
C ALA A 665 19.66 2.21 -4.72
N PRO A 666 19.30 1.13 -5.46
CA PRO A 666 19.60 1.00 -6.87
C PRO A 666 18.80 2.00 -7.71
N THR A 667 19.49 2.67 -8.60
CA THR A 667 18.96 3.69 -9.53
C THR A 667 19.10 3.21 -10.99
N ALA A 668 18.37 3.83 -11.93
CA ALA A 668 18.33 3.40 -13.33
C ALA A 668 19.71 3.39 -14.03
N ASP A 669 20.60 4.29 -13.60
CA ASP A 669 21.98 4.43 -14.04
C ASP A 669 22.99 3.58 -13.23
N SER A 670 22.53 2.89 -12.19
CA SER A 670 23.31 2.12 -11.21
C SER A 670 24.27 2.95 -10.33
N SER A 671 24.11 4.28 -10.25
CA SER A 671 25.02 5.13 -9.47
C SER A 671 24.68 5.23 -7.98
N GLY A 672 23.45 4.88 -7.59
CA GLY A 672 23.03 4.65 -6.22
C GLY A 672 22.60 5.91 -5.44
N LEU A 673 21.51 5.80 -4.67
CA LEU A 673 21.09 6.80 -3.68
C LEU A 673 21.39 6.31 -2.26
N SER A 674 22.04 7.15 -1.46
CA SER A 674 22.09 6.97 0.01
C SER A 674 21.46 8.16 0.72
N ALA A 675 20.68 7.92 1.77
CA ALA A 675 20.03 8.95 2.56
C ALA A 675 19.93 8.54 4.04
N LEU A 676 20.38 9.41 4.92
CA LEU A 676 20.23 9.32 6.37
C LEU A 676 19.25 10.41 6.81
N ALA A 677 18.19 10.05 7.52
CA ALA A 677 17.35 11.03 8.22
C ALA A 677 17.10 10.62 9.67
N LEU A 678 16.87 11.62 10.52
CA LEU A 678 16.51 11.47 11.92
C LEU A 678 15.38 12.43 12.23
N ILE A 679 14.31 11.90 12.83
CA ILE A 679 13.20 12.65 13.40
C ILE A 679 13.24 12.40 14.92
N ASP A 680 13.45 13.44 15.73
CA ASP A 680 13.59 13.30 17.20
C ASP A 680 12.78 14.37 17.98
N PRO A 681 11.77 13.99 18.79
CA PRO A 681 11.10 12.68 18.78
C PRO A 681 10.25 12.51 17.51
N LEU A 682 9.89 11.26 17.18
CA LEU A 682 8.81 10.96 16.25
C LEU A 682 7.49 11.55 16.81
N PRO A 683 6.74 12.34 16.03
CA PRO A 683 5.41 12.83 16.40
C PRO A 683 4.38 11.73 16.75
N SER A 684 3.32 12.10 17.48
CA SER A 684 2.19 11.17 17.73
C SER A 684 1.28 11.03 16.52
N HIS A 685 1.29 12.03 15.61
CA HIS A 685 0.77 11.96 14.24
C HIS A 685 1.85 12.43 13.27
N LEU A 686 2.08 11.71 12.18
CA LEU A 686 2.95 12.13 11.09
C LEU A 686 2.28 11.78 9.76
N SER A 687 2.11 12.77 8.89
CA SER A 687 1.70 12.58 7.49
C SER A 687 2.79 13.08 6.54
N VAL A 688 2.91 12.41 5.38
CA VAL A 688 3.84 12.74 4.30
C VAL A 688 3.13 12.54 2.96
N GLU A 689 3.12 13.59 2.13
CA GLU A 689 2.65 13.50 0.74
C GLU A 689 3.78 13.02 -0.19
N ILE A 690 3.51 12.01 -1.01
CA ILE A 690 4.49 11.35 -1.91
C ILE A 690 3.95 11.38 -3.35
N PRO A 691 4.72 11.85 -4.35
CA PRO A 691 4.34 11.75 -5.76
C PRO A 691 4.10 10.30 -6.21
N THR A 692 3.10 10.12 -7.06
CA THR A 692 2.75 8.82 -7.67
C THR A 692 2.86 8.94 -9.20
N GLY A 693 3.76 8.18 -9.84
CA GLY A 693 4.02 8.26 -11.28
C GLY A 693 2.99 7.57 -12.18
N ASN A 694 2.93 7.97 -13.45
CA ASN A 694 1.95 7.45 -14.43
C ASN A 694 2.37 6.12 -15.11
N ASP A 695 3.66 5.73 -15.04
CA ASP A 695 4.22 4.55 -15.73
C ASP A 695 4.49 3.37 -14.78
N GLY A 696 3.43 2.80 -14.20
CA GLY A 696 3.33 1.38 -13.79
C GLY A 696 4.44 0.77 -12.90
N GLY A 697 5.23 1.57 -12.20
CA GLY A 697 6.46 1.13 -11.51
C GLY A 697 6.56 1.48 -10.03
N SER A 698 5.57 2.18 -9.46
CA SER A 698 5.61 2.68 -8.06
C SER A 698 4.24 2.60 -7.37
N GLU A 699 3.44 1.58 -7.71
CA GLU A 699 2.16 1.30 -7.04
C GLU A 699 2.41 0.65 -5.68
N LEU A 700 1.90 1.25 -4.60
CA LEU A 700 1.95 0.69 -3.25
C LEU A 700 0.96 -0.48 -3.16
N VAL A 701 1.43 -1.70 -3.42
CA VAL A 701 0.59 -2.91 -3.39
C VAL A 701 0.21 -3.23 -1.95
N LEU A 702 -1.00 -2.82 -1.58
CA LEU A 702 -1.60 -3.10 -0.28
C LEU A 702 -2.18 -4.53 -0.27
N PRO A 703 -2.13 -5.22 0.88
CA PRO A 703 -2.71 -6.57 0.98
C PRO A 703 -4.24 -6.52 0.83
N GLU A 704 -4.77 -7.16 -0.21
CA GLU A 704 -6.22 -7.38 -0.37
C GLU A 704 -6.67 -8.65 0.35
N PHE A 705 -7.75 -8.56 1.15
CA PHE A 705 -8.42 -9.75 1.65
C PHE A 705 -9.35 -10.32 0.56
N ASN A 706 -8.97 -11.45 -0.03
CA ASN A 706 -9.79 -12.11 -1.05
C ASN A 706 -10.41 -13.41 -0.52
N SER A 707 -11.71 -13.35 -0.22
CA SER A 707 -12.51 -14.44 0.33
C SER A 707 -12.71 -15.64 -0.61
N THR A 708 -12.54 -15.47 -1.93
CA THR A 708 -12.67 -16.58 -2.88
C THR A 708 -11.52 -17.60 -2.74
N LYS A 709 -10.45 -17.25 -2.02
CA LYS A 709 -9.29 -18.13 -1.75
C LYS A 709 -9.46 -19.04 -0.53
N GLY A 710 -10.67 -19.23 0.00
CA GLY A 710 -10.85 -20.12 1.15
C GLY A 710 -10.29 -19.55 2.45
N LEU A 711 -10.07 -20.41 3.46
CA LEU A 711 -9.35 -20.03 4.69
C LEU A 711 -7.89 -19.65 4.40
N SER A 712 -7.33 -20.09 3.27
CA SER A 712 -6.02 -19.63 2.78
C SER A 712 -6.01 -18.13 2.44
N GLY A 713 -7.15 -17.52 2.09
CA GLY A 713 -7.27 -16.09 1.82
C GLY A 713 -6.85 -15.21 3.01
N ALA A 714 -7.15 -15.63 4.24
CA ALA A 714 -6.71 -14.93 5.46
C ALA A 714 -5.20 -15.05 5.69
N ALA A 715 -4.62 -16.22 5.39
CA ALA A 715 -3.18 -16.41 5.45
C ALA A 715 -2.45 -15.62 4.35
N PHE A 716 -3.04 -15.51 3.15
CA PHE A 716 -2.51 -14.73 2.03
C PHE A 716 -2.69 -13.22 2.18
N PHE A 717 -3.70 -12.73 2.91
CA PHE A 717 -3.78 -11.31 3.31
C PHE A 717 -2.56 -10.92 4.16
N ILE A 718 -2.20 -11.76 5.14
CA ILE A 718 -1.00 -11.56 5.96
C ILE A 718 0.28 -11.82 5.14
N GLY A 719 0.23 -12.76 4.18
CA GLY A 719 1.26 -12.91 3.16
C GLY A 719 1.44 -11.66 2.29
N GLY A 720 0.39 -10.86 2.05
CA GLY A 720 0.42 -9.65 1.24
C GLY A 720 1.26 -8.50 1.82
N PHE A 721 1.65 -8.58 3.09
CA PHE A 721 2.73 -7.73 3.62
C PHE A 721 4.09 -7.97 2.91
N SER A 722 4.27 -9.12 2.26
CA SER A 722 5.33 -9.39 1.26
C SER A 722 5.29 -8.38 0.12
N ASP A 723 4.12 -8.23 -0.49
CA ASP A 723 3.94 -7.44 -1.69
C ASP A 723 3.94 -5.94 -1.37
N PHE A 724 3.45 -5.56 -0.18
CA PHE A 724 3.73 -4.25 0.43
C PHE A 724 5.25 -4.00 0.53
N GLY A 725 6.02 -4.95 1.07
CA GLY A 725 7.48 -4.83 1.15
C GLY A 725 8.20 -4.75 -0.20
N ARG A 726 7.68 -5.43 -1.24
CA ARG A 726 8.17 -5.28 -2.62
C ARG A 726 7.80 -3.92 -3.21
N SER A 727 6.61 -3.43 -2.93
CA SER A 727 6.12 -2.15 -3.42
C SER A 727 6.84 -0.96 -2.80
N ILE A 728 7.29 -1.05 -1.54
CA ILE A 728 8.18 -0.03 -0.93
C ILE A 728 9.47 0.13 -1.75
N ASN A 729 10.07 -0.95 -2.25
CA ASN A 729 11.24 -0.86 -3.13
C ASN A 729 10.90 -0.13 -4.46
N SER A 730 9.68 -0.32 -4.95
CA SER A 730 9.12 0.37 -6.14
C SER A 730 8.82 1.86 -5.89
N VAL A 731 8.34 2.23 -4.70
CA VAL A 731 8.12 3.63 -4.29
C VAL A 731 9.44 4.35 -4.04
N LEU A 732 10.41 3.69 -3.39
CA LEU A 732 11.76 4.23 -3.24
C LEU A 732 12.47 4.38 -4.59
N ALA A 733 12.35 3.39 -5.48
CA ALA A 733 12.87 3.51 -6.85
C ALA A 733 12.16 4.63 -7.63
N GLY A 734 10.86 4.82 -7.44
CA GLY A 734 10.10 5.96 -7.98
C GLY A 734 10.63 7.30 -7.48
N PHE A 735 10.80 7.46 -6.16
CA PHE A 735 11.40 8.66 -5.57
C PHE A 735 12.84 8.90 -6.06
N THR A 736 13.65 7.84 -6.22
CA THR A 736 14.98 7.97 -6.83
C THR A 736 14.90 8.34 -8.31
N SER A 737 13.89 7.88 -9.04
CA SER A 737 13.67 8.22 -10.45
C SER A 737 13.21 9.67 -10.58
N ASP A 738 12.19 10.12 -9.84
CA ASP A 738 11.70 11.50 -9.93
C ASP A 738 12.81 12.53 -9.60
N ILE A 739 13.77 12.14 -8.75
CA ILE A 739 14.96 12.95 -8.45
C ILE A 739 16.08 12.79 -9.49
N SER A 740 16.35 11.57 -9.99
CA SER A 740 17.47 11.30 -10.94
C SER A 740 17.11 11.53 -12.40
N THR A 741 15.93 11.10 -12.82
CA THR A 741 15.22 11.49 -14.05
C THR A 741 14.50 12.83 -13.88
N GLY A 742 15.00 13.68 -12.98
CA GLY A 742 15.00 15.13 -13.14
C GLY A 742 15.67 15.50 -14.46
N THR A 743 14.90 15.29 -15.53
CA THR A 743 15.03 15.79 -16.89
C THR A 743 16.20 15.20 -17.71
N GLU A 744 15.92 14.22 -18.59
CA GLU A 744 16.88 13.72 -19.61
C GLU A 744 17.35 14.83 -20.58
N GLU A 745 16.60 15.93 -20.68
CA GLU A 745 17.04 17.18 -21.28
C GLU A 745 17.29 18.21 -20.16
N VAL A 746 18.46 18.88 -20.13
CA VAL A 746 18.93 19.81 -19.07
C VAL A 746 18.01 21.05 -18.84
N ASP A 747 16.92 21.15 -19.58
CA ASP A 747 16.13 22.34 -19.87
C ASP A 747 14.69 22.29 -19.30
N ASP A 748 14.31 21.27 -18.52
CA ASP A 748 12.93 21.08 -18.04
C ASP A 748 12.68 21.54 -16.58
N SER A 749 11.40 21.64 -16.23
CA SER A 749 10.89 22.23 -14.97
C SER A 749 10.80 21.20 -13.83
N PHE A 750 10.96 21.63 -12.58
CA PHE A 750 10.80 20.77 -11.39
C PHE A 750 9.99 21.44 -10.27
N SER A 751 9.36 20.63 -9.40
CA SER A 751 8.70 21.11 -8.18
C SER A 751 8.78 20.07 -7.07
N TYR A 752 9.25 20.49 -5.89
CA TYR A 752 9.24 19.70 -4.66
C TYR A 752 8.40 20.41 -3.61
N ALA A 753 7.59 19.64 -2.88
CA ALA A 753 6.85 20.12 -1.73
C ALA A 753 6.98 19.10 -0.59
N LEU A 754 7.17 19.59 0.62
CA LEU A 754 7.19 18.82 1.85
C LEU A 754 6.15 19.44 2.78
N GLN A 755 5.02 18.76 2.92
CA GLN A 755 4.03 19.05 3.95
C GLN A 755 4.16 18.01 5.06
N LEU A 756 4.29 18.48 6.30
CA LEU A 756 4.35 17.64 7.50
C LEU A 756 3.34 18.17 8.52
N GLU A 757 2.47 17.29 9.00
CA GLU A 757 1.53 17.58 10.08
C GLU A 757 1.82 16.69 11.31
N SER A 758 2.11 17.37 12.42
CA SER A 758 2.49 16.84 13.72
C SER A 758 1.66 17.49 14.82
N ASP A 759 1.49 16.82 15.96
CA ASP A 759 0.88 17.40 17.16
C ASP A 759 1.90 18.04 18.12
N THR A 760 3.19 17.83 17.87
CA THR A 760 4.32 18.22 18.74
C THR A 760 5.51 18.76 17.93
N SER A 761 6.40 19.50 18.58
CA SER A 761 7.64 19.97 17.96
C SER A 761 8.68 18.85 17.87
N PHE A 762 9.42 18.78 16.76
CA PHE A 762 10.48 17.77 16.54
C PHE A 762 11.71 18.36 15.85
N ASP A 763 12.86 17.70 16.00
CA ASP A 763 14.07 18.00 15.23
C ASP A 763 14.10 17.14 13.96
N LEU A 764 14.40 17.75 12.81
CA LEU A 764 14.65 17.06 11.55
C LEU A 764 16.12 17.22 11.13
N ILE A 765 16.77 16.09 10.91
CA ILE A 765 18.11 16.01 10.30
C ILE A 765 18.00 15.13 9.06
N VAL A 766 18.51 15.59 7.91
CA VAL A 766 18.62 14.80 6.68
C VAL A 766 19.99 15.01 6.06
N GLU A 767 20.61 13.94 5.57
CA GLU A 767 21.76 13.97 4.68
C GLU A 767 21.52 12.95 3.57
N ALA A 768 21.59 13.36 2.30
CA ALA A 768 21.46 12.42 1.18
C ALA A 768 22.48 12.71 0.08
N THR A 769 22.94 11.63 -0.55
CA THR A 769 23.95 11.61 -1.62
C THR A 769 23.47 10.70 -2.73
N TYR A 770 23.53 11.18 -3.97
CA TYR A 770 23.21 10.40 -5.17
C TYR A 770 24.34 10.55 -6.18
N GLY A 771 24.68 9.45 -6.84
CA GLY A 771 25.47 9.47 -8.07
C GLY A 771 26.92 9.98 -7.94
N ASP A 772 27.36 10.73 -8.95
CA ASP A 772 28.73 11.21 -9.08
C ASP A 772 29.14 12.10 -7.89
N PRO A 773 30.38 11.94 -7.36
CA PRO A 773 30.83 12.69 -6.20
C PRO A 773 30.92 14.19 -6.50
N VAL A 774 30.22 14.97 -5.66
CA VAL A 774 30.24 16.44 -5.71
C VAL A 774 31.64 17.02 -5.51
N THR A 775 31.90 18.22 -6.05
CA THR A 775 33.23 18.87 -5.94
C THR A 775 33.63 19.23 -4.51
N ASN A 776 32.67 19.62 -3.68
CA ASN A 776 32.85 19.85 -2.26
C ASN A 776 31.60 19.36 -1.52
N GLU A 777 31.80 18.70 -0.39
CA GLU A 777 30.71 18.33 0.50
C GLU A 777 29.98 19.59 1.03
N PRO A 778 28.64 19.66 0.99
CA PRO A 778 27.89 20.80 1.51
C PRO A 778 28.12 20.96 3.02
N PRO A 779 28.22 22.19 3.54
CA PRO A 779 28.31 22.42 4.98
C PRO A 779 26.98 22.12 5.68
N TRP A 780 27.04 21.68 6.94
CA TRP A 780 25.89 21.71 7.84
C TRP A 780 25.55 23.18 8.18
N VAL A 781 24.30 23.58 7.95
CA VAL A 781 23.76 24.93 8.22
C VAL A 781 22.42 24.79 8.94
N HIS A 782 21.97 25.84 9.65
CA HIS A 782 20.61 25.87 10.19
C HIS A 782 19.64 26.18 9.04
N GLY A 783 18.98 25.16 8.51
CA GLY A 783 18.31 25.21 7.20
C GLY A 783 18.77 24.10 6.26
N ILE A 784 18.95 24.42 4.98
CA ILE A 784 19.21 23.46 3.89
C ILE A 784 20.49 23.86 3.15
N SER A 785 21.35 22.89 2.87
CA SER A 785 22.57 23.04 2.09
C SER A 785 22.66 21.94 1.03
N PHE A 786 22.89 22.33 -0.22
CA PHE A 786 22.79 21.48 -1.40
C PHE A 786 23.96 21.74 -2.35
N GLN A 787 24.51 20.68 -2.94
CA GLN A 787 25.54 20.74 -3.97
C GLN A 787 25.24 19.75 -5.09
N SER A 788 25.25 20.22 -6.34
CA SER A 788 25.17 19.38 -7.55
C SER A 788 26.54 18.80 -7.94
N SER A 789 26.53 17.65 -8.61
CA SER A 789 27.67 17.12 -9.37
C SER A 789 28.09 18.11 -10.46
N PRO A 790 29.40 18.18 -10.82
CA PRO A 790 29.89 19.01 -11.92
C PRO A 790 29.31 18.68 -13.29
N ASN A 791 28.76 17.47 -13.46
CA ASN A 791 28.21 16.97 -14.73
C ASN A 791 26.72 17.34 -14.89
N GLY A 792 26.03 17.69 -13.81
CA GLY A 792 24.59 18.00 -13.79
C GLY A 792 23.91 17.49 -12.52
N LEU A 793 22.66 17.87 -12.30
CA LEU A 793 21.85 17.40 -11.15
C LEU A 793 21.51 15.90 -11.28
N SER A 794 21.14 15.49 -12.49
CA SER A 794 20.78 14.10 -12.86
C SER A 794 21.94 13.10 -12.77
N GLU A 795 23.18 13.59 -12.81
CA GLU A 795 24.40 12.78 -12.67
C GLU A 795 24.81 12.62 -11.19
N GLY A 796 24.38 13.51 -10.29
CA GLY A 796 24.62 13.35 -8.85
C GLY A 796 24.42 14.61 -8.01
N PHE A 797 24.22 14.43 -6.70
CA PHE A 797 24.12 15.53 -5.73
C PHE A 797 24.47 15.11 -4.30
N HIS A 798 24.63 16.10 -3.42
CA HIS A 798 24.70 15.95 -1.97
C HIS A 798 23.85 17.05 -1.31
N ILE A 799 22.92 16.66 -0.45
CA ILE A 799 22.06 17.56 0.35
C ILE A 799 22.24 17.29 1.84
N LYS A 800 22.15 18.35 2.65
CA LYS A 800 22.09 18.32 4.11
C LYS A 800 21.06 19.32 4.62
N THR A 801 20.21 18.86 5.53
CA THR A 801 19.15 19.65 6.15
C THR A 801 19.22 19.50 7.65
N TRP A 802 19.35 20.60 8.39
CA TRP A 802 19.28 20.60 9.85
C TRP A 802 18.28 21.67 10.31
N LEU A 803 17.12 21.19 10.76
CA LEU A 803 15.97 21.99 11.14
C LEU A 803 15.50 21.54 12.55
N PRO A 804 16.07 22.11 13.62
CA PRO A 804 15.64 21.83 14.99
C PRO A 804 14.36 22.59 15.35
N GLY A 805 13.63 22.07 16.33
CA GLY A 805 12.46 22.71 16.96
C GLY A 805 11.29 22.97 16.01
N LEU A 806 11.21 22.22 14.91
CA LEU A 806 10.20 22.40 13.86
C LEU A 806 8.78 22.29 14.41
N PRO A 807 7.83 23.07 13.87
CA PRO A 807 6.48 23.16 14.39
C PRO A 807 5.56 22.00 13.98
N PRO A 808 4.38 21.89 14.63
CA PRO A 808 3.25 21.08 14.20
C PRO A 808 2.88 21.11 12.71
N LEU A 809 2.96 22.28 12.07
CA LEU A 809 2.55 22.46 10.68
C LEU A 809 3.69 23.10 9.88
N ILE A 810 4.15 22.36 8.87
CA ILE A 810 5.23 22.73 7.97
C ILE A 810 4.70 22.60 6.55
N ASP A 811 4.76 23.69 5.80
CA ASP A 811 4.59 23.70 4.35
C ASP A 811 5.81 24.38 3.73
N LEU A 812 6.65 23.58 3.08
CA LEU A 812 7.83 24.02 2.36
C LEU A 812 7.72 23.57 0.91
N SER A 813 7.80 24.50 -0.04
CA SER A 813 7.91 24.14 -1.46
C SER A 813 8.93 24.99 -2.21
N ILE A 814 9.56 24.36 -3.19
CA ILE A 814 10.45 25.00 -4.16
C ILE A 814 10.13 24.46 -5.55
N SER A 815 10.02 25.35 -6.52
CA SER A 815 9.86 24.96 -7.93
C SER A 815 10.65 25.88 -8.85
N ARG A 816 10.98 25.33 -10.01
CA ARG A 816 11.64 26.04 -11.11
C ARG A 816 10.91 25.73 -12.40
N ASN A 817 10.35 26.75 -13.05
CA ASN A 817 9.76 26.64 -14.37
C ASN A 817 10.73 27.20 -15.42
N THR A 818 11.18 26.37 -16.34
CA THR A 818 12.05 26.76 -17.46
C THR A 818 11.24 27.39 -18.59
N LEU A 819 11.82 28.38 -19.28
CA LEU A 819 11.18 29.15 -20.33
C LEU A 819 12.16 29.39 -21.49
N VAL A 820 11.64 29.54 -22.72
CA VAL A 820 12.46 29.70 -23.95
C VAL A 820 13.49 30.85 -23.90
N ASN A 821 13.30 31.85 -23.03
CA ASN A 821 14.22 32.98 -22.84
C ASN A 821 14.48 33.28 -21.33
N GLY A 822 14.51 32.26 -20.47
CA GLY A 822 14.77 32.44 -19.03
C GLY A 822 14.11 31.37 -18.16
N GLU A 823 13.83 31.68 -16.91
CA GLU A 823 13.22 30.75 -15.95
C GLU A 823 12.55 31.50 -14.80
N ASP A 824 11.62 30.84 -14.11
CA ASP A 824 10.98 31.31 -12.88
C ASP A 824 11.29 30.37 -11.73
N TRP A 825 11.79 30.90 -10.61
CA TRP A 825 11.90 30.16 -9.35
C TRP A 825 10.80 30.61 -8.39
N TYR A 826 10.14 29.66 -7.74
CA TYR A 826 9.17 29.91 -6.67
C TYR A 826 9.68 29.22 -5.40
N ILE A 827 9.69 29.95 -4.28
CA ILE A 827 10.10 29.46 -2.96
C ILE A 827 9.02 29.88 -1.97
N GLN A 828 8.32 28.90 -1.40
CA GLN A 828 7.33 29.10 -0.34
C GLN A 828 7.78 28.38 0.92
N ALA A 829 7.73 29.07 2.06
CA ALA A 829 7.96 28.46 3.37
C ALA A 829 6.97 29.02 4.38
N SER A 830 6.20 28.15 5.01
CA SER A 830 5.25 28.46 6.06
C SER A 830 5.50 27.57 7.28
N LEU A 831 5.95 28.19 8.37
CA LEU A 831 6.20 27.58 9.67
C LEU A 831 5.41 28.36 10.73
N ASP A 832 4.45 27.73 11.41
CA ASP A 832 3.68 28.36 12.50
C ASP A 832 4.25 27.94 13.86
N SER A 833 4.69 28.88 14.69
CA SER A 833 5.23 28.62 16.03
C SER A 833 6.53 27.78 16.07
N TRP A 834 7.41 27.92 15.06
CA TRP A 834 8.74 27.28 15.02
C TRP A 834 9.65 27.77 16.17
N GLU A 835 10.36 26.89 16.85
CA GLU A 835 11.38 27.28 17.84
C GLU A 835 12.81 27.13 17.24
N PRO A 836 13.36 28.17 16.57
CA PRO A 836 14.63 28.06 15.86
C PRO A 836 15.80 27.75 16.81
N GLY A 837 16.74 26.92 16.37
CA GLY A 837 17.94 26.57 17.14
C GLY A 837 19.09 27.59 17.03
N ARG A 838 18.99 28.55 16.10
CA ARG A 838 20.00 29.56 15.76
C ARG A 838 19.36 30.90 15.38
N GLU A 839 20.17 31.96 15.41
CA GLU A 839 19.74 33.32 15.02
C GLU A 839 19.72 33.48 13.48
N GLU A 840 20.54 32.68 12.81
CA GLU A 840 20.65 32.54 11.36
C GLU A 840 19.76 31.41 10.80
N PHE A 841 19.16 31.60 9.62
CA PHE A 841 18.58 30.53 8.80
C PHE A 841 19.12 30.63 7.36
N MET A 842 19.51 29.50 6.78
CA MET A 842 20.27 29.45 5.52
C MET A 842 19.68 28.45 4.51
N ILE A 843 19.54 28.87 3.26
CA ILE A 843 19.33 27.99 2.12
C ILE A 843 20.48 28.22 1.15
N HIS A 844 21.38 27.25 1.03
CA HIS A 844 22.52 27.30 0.12
C HIS A 844 22.41 26.18 -0.92
N ALA A 845 22.35 26.52 -2.21
CA ALA A 845 22.37 25.56 -3.31
C ALA A 845 23.50 25.92 -4.28
N TYR A 846 24.36 24.95 -4.59
CA TYR A 846 25.55 25.16 -5.41
C TYR A 846 25.54 24.27 -6.66
N GLY A 847 25.88 24.86 -7.81
CA GLY A 847 26.00 24.17 -9.10
C GLY A 847 24.72 23.61 -9.70
N VAL A 848 23.53 23.90 -9.16
CA VAL A 848 22.24 23.44 -9.71
C VAL A 848 22.08 23.99 -11.13
N ASN A 849 22.20 23.12 -12.13
CA ASN A 849 22.15 23.47 -13.56
C ASN A 849 22.99 24.72 -13.91
N GLY A 850 24.24 24.75 -13.40
CA GLY A 850 25.17 25.85 -13.64
C GLY A 850 24.97 27.09 -12.77
N GLN A 851 24.09 27.04 -11.76
CA GLN A 851 23.77 28.19 -10.90
C GLN A 851 24.08 27.93 -9.42
N ASP A 852 24.41 29.00 -8.69
CA ASP A 852 24.54 29.01 -7.23
C ASP A 852 23.52 29.98 -6.62
N MET A 853 22.72 29.53 -5.66
CA MET A 853 21.75 30.33 -4.90
C MET A 853 22.11 30.30 -3.41
N LEU A 854 22.21 31.47 -2.79
CA LEU A 854 22.48 31.64 -1.37
C LEU A 854 21.42 32.56 -0.77
N LEU A 855 20.71 32.08 0.24
CA LEU A 855 19.81 32.88 1.08
C LEU A 855 20.29 32.74 2.52
N THR A 856 20.38 33.85 3.25
CA THR A 856 20.60 33.87 4.69
C THR A 856 19.71 34.93 5.34
N MET A 857 18.92 34.50 6.33
CA MET A 857 18.12 35.36 7.19
C MET A 857 18.78 35.42 8.57
N GLN A 858 18.88 36.60 9.19
CA GLN A 858 19.48 36.81 10.52
C GLN A 858 18.53 37.59 11.42
N GLY A 859 18.49 37.23 12.70
CA GLY A 859 17.71 37.91 13.74
C GLY A 859 16.53 37.09 14.27
N LEU A 860 16.50 35.80 13.99
CA LEU A 860 15.60 34.86 14.67
C LEU A 860 15.97 34.82 16.16
N GLU A 861 14.98 34.68 17.06
CA GLU A 861 15.25 34.54 18.51
C GLU A 861 15.30 33.05 18.90
N PRO A 862 16.46 32.46 19.26
CA PRO A 862 16.55 31.01 19.44
C PRO A 862 15.72 30.50 20.63
N GLY A 863 15.01 29.38 20.44
CA GLY A 863 14.16 28.77 21.46
C GLY A 863 12.93 29.60 21.84
N LYS A 864 12.39 30.40 20.91
CA LYS A 864 11.10 31.08 21.05
C LYS A 864 10.20 30.81 19.84
N PRO A 865 8.90 30.53 20.05
CA PRO A 865 7.95 30.36 18.96
C PRO A 865 7.93 31.55 18.00
N THR A 866 8.24 31.26 16.74
CA THR A 866 8.39 32.23 15.65
C THR A 866 7.63 31.73 14.44
N ASN A 867 6.57 32.44 14.07
CA ASN A 867 5.90 32.23 12.80
C ASN A 867 6.75 32.86 11.67
N LEU A 868 7.01 32.07 10.63
CA LEU A 868 7.69 32.48 9.39
C LEU A 868 6.77 32.13 8.23
N PHE A 869 6.39 33.14 7.45
CA PHE A 869 5.82 32.98 6.13
C PHE A 869 6.70 33.74 5.12
N LEU A 870 7.17 33.01 4.12
CA LEU A 870 7.95 33.48 2.99
C LEU A 870 7.25 33.00 1.71
N ASP A 871 6.98 33.93 0.81
CA ASP A 871 6.58 33.66 -0.57
C ASP A 871 7.50 34.51 -1.46
N ALA A 872 8.38 33.85 -2.21
CA ALA A 872 9.40 34.48 -3.06
C ALA A 872 9.36 33.92 -4.48
N VAL A 873 9.34 34.83 -5.46
CA VAL A 873 9.41 34.52 -6.89
C VAL A 873 10.61 35.23 -7.49
N PHE A 874 11.38 34.54 -8.33
CA PHE A 874 12.46 35.10 -9.15
C PHE A 874 12.20 34.83 -10.62
N GLU A 875 11.89 35.88 -11.37
CA GLU A 875 11.74 35.82 -12.82
C GLU A 875 13.06 36.25 -13.47
N ILE A 876 13.77 35.30 -14.07
CA ILE A 876 15.01 35.52 -14.81
C ILE A 876 14.64 35.57 -16.30
N ARG A 877 15.07 36.62 -17.00
CA ARG A 877 14.72 36.86 -18.41
C ARG A 877 15.93 37.37 -19.19
N ASP A 878 16.32 36.65 -20.23
CA ASP A 878 17.39 37.09 -21.12
C ASP A 878 16.83 37.85 -22.32
N SER A 879 17.27 39.09 -22.49
CA SER A 879 16.83 39.97 -23.59
C SER A 879 17.99 40.75 -24.17
N GLY A 880 18.30 40.51 -25.44
CA GLY A 880 19.35 41.25 -26.16
C GLY A 880 20.78 40.99 -25.66
N GLY A 881 21.02 39.89 -24.95
CA GLY A 881 22.32 39.55 -24.34
C GLY A 881 22.53 40.12 -22.94
N ILE A 882 21.46 40.59 -22.28
CA ILE A 882 21.47 41.04 -20.88
C ILE A 882 20.38 40.28 -20.12
N THR A 883 20.76 39.69 -19.00
CA THR A 883 19.84 39.07 -18.03
C THR A 883 19.19 40.16 -17.19
N GLN A 884 17.88 40.25 -17.27
CA GLN A 884 17.03 40.95 -16.31
C GLN A 884 16.59 39.96 -15.24
N VAL A 885 16.74 40.33 -13.97
CA VAL A 885 16.21 39.56 -12.85
C VAL A 885 15.15 40.41 -12.16
N SER A 886 13.93 39.88 -12.10
CA SER A 886 12.87 40.41 -11.27
C SER A 886 12.66 39.51 -10.07
N THR A 887 12.35 40.09 -8.93
CA THR A 887 11.95 39.38 -7.72
C THR A 887 10.67 39.98 -7.16
N GLY A 888 9.73 39.12 -6.81
CA GLY A 888 8.62 39.45 -5.92
C GLY A 888 8.84 38.70 -4.61
N THR A 889 8.73 39.36 -3.47
CA THR A 889 8.84 38.69 -2.18
C THR A 889 7.88 39.28 -1.15
N GLN A 890 7.13 38.41 -0.51
CA GLN A 890 6.30 38.70 0.65
C GLN A 890 6.87 37.98 1.87
N PHE A 891 7.15 38.75 2.92
CA PHE A 891 7.54 38.22 4.23
C PHE A 891 6.46 38.54 5.26
N VAL A 892 6.14 37.57 6.12
CA VAL A 892 5.42 37.78 7.38
C VAL A 892 6.13 37.00 8.49
N LEU A 893 6.46 37.67 9.58
CA LEU A 893 7.33 37.18 10.64
C LEU A 893 6.72 37.51 12.01
N SER A 894 6.98 36.69 13.03
CA SER A 894 6.59 37.02 14.40
C SER A 894 7.39 38.17 15.00
N GLU A 895 8.67 38.31 14.66
CA GLU A 895 9.55 39.39 15.10
C GLU A 895 10.32 40.02 13.93
N ARG A 896 11.02 41.13 14.19
CA ARG A 896 11.87 41.78 13.18
C ARG A 896 13.12 40.96 12.93
N LEU A 897 13.59 40.93 11.68
CA LEU A 897 14.90 40.39 11.33
C LEU A 897 15.94 41.51 11.26
N ASP A 898 17.17 41.20 11.66
CA ASP A 898 18.32 42.10 11.56
C ASP A 898 18.66 42.36 10.09
N TRP A 899 18.72 41.30 9.28
CA TRP A 899 18.94 41.39 7.83
C TRP A 899 18.56 40.10 7.09
N ILE A 900 18.35 40.24 5.78
CA ILE A 900 18.29 39.14 4.81
C ILE A 900 19.29 39.44 3.69
N HIS A 901 20.19 38.49 3.45
CA HIS A 901 21.14 38.51 2.34
C HIS A 901 20.79 37.40 1.37
N MET A 902 20.79 37.73 0.08
CA MET A 902 20.47 36.81 -0.98
C MET A 902 21.39 37.03 -2.17
N MET A 903 21.84 35.95 -2.79
CA MET A 903 22.77 35.99 -3.91
C MET A 903 22.44 34.86 -4.89
N LEU A 904 22.34 35.20 -6.16
CA LEU A 904 22.21 34.27 -7.28
C LEU A 904 23.40 34.46 -8.21
N ILE A 905 24.08 33.38 -8.58
CA ILE A 905 25.19 33.39 -9.55
C ILE A 905 24.81 32.44 -10.67
N ASN A 906 24.48 32.98 -11.85
CA ASN A 906 24.20 32.17 -13.03
C ASN A 906 25.46 32.15 -13.91
N ARG A 907 26.10 30.97 -14.04
CA ARG A 907 27.39 30.83 -14.72
C ARG A 907 27.27 30.72 -16.25
N GLU A 908 26.07 30.48 -16.77
CA GLU A 908 25.79 30.41 -18.22
C GLU A 908 25.60 31.79 -18.83
N SER A 909 24.72 32.60 -18.26
CA SER A 909 24.56 34.02 -18.57
C SER A 909 25.74 34.88 -18.09
N GLN A 910 26.62 34.30 -17.27
CA GLN A 910 27.79 34.96 -16.66
C GLN A 910 27.38 36.19 -15.84
N SER A 911 26.32 36.03 -15.05
CA SER A 911 25.69 37.10 -14.28
C SER A 911 25.64 36.78 -12.78
N ARG A 912 25.59 37.82 -11.96
CA ARG A 912 25.47 37.72 -10.49
C ARG A 912 24.47 38.74 -9.98
N THR A 913 23.42 38.29 -9.33
CA THR A 913 22.43 39.11 -8.64
C THR A 913 22.66 39.03 -7.15
N GLU A 914 22.61 40.15 -6.44
CA GLU A 914 22.82 40.22 -5.00
C GLU A 914 21.85 41.24 -4.38
N MET A 915 21.26 40.87 -3.24
CA MET A 915 20.26 41.64 -2.54
C MET A 915 20.51 41.57 -1.04
N LEU A 916 20.48 42.73 -0.36
CA LEU A 916 20.66 42.82 1.09
C LEU A 916 19.62 43.80 1.66
N ILE A 917 18.74 43.32 2.54
CA ILE A 917 17.81 44.16 3.30
C ILE A 917 18.26 44.16 4.77
N ASN A 918 18.31 45.33 5.42
CA ASN A 918 18.60 45.48 6.84
C ASN A 918 17.40 46.08 7.60
N GLU A 919 17.24 45.68 8.86
CA GLU A 919 16.18 46.12 9.80
C GLU A 919 14.76 45.85 9.26
N ILE A 920 14.46 44.57 8.98
CA ILE A 920 13.24 44.16 8.27
C ILE A 920 12.04 44.16 9.24
N PRO A 921 10.90 44.78 8.87
CA PRO A 921 9.68 44.77 9.67
C PRO A 921 9.00 43.40 9.68
N LYS A 922 8.08 43.18 10.63
CA LYS A 922 7.32 41.91 10.76
C LYS A 922 6.46 41.56 9.53
N SER A 923 6.21 42.52 8.63
CA SER A 923 5.59 42.26 7.35
C SER A 923 6.05 43.29 6.31
N ILE A 924 6.41 42.79 5.12
CA ILE A 924 6.85 43.58 3.98
C ILE A 924 6.46 42.85 2.69
N ALA A 925 5.96 43.62 1.72
CA ALA A 925 5.88 43.19 0.33
C ALA A 925 6.85 44.04 -0.50
N LEU A 926 7.74 43.37 -1.24
CA LEU A 926 8.76 43.99 -2.08
C LEU A 926 8.67 43.38 -3.48
N GLN A 927 8.64 44.24 -4.50
CA GLN A 927 8.83 43.84 -5.89
C GLN A 927 9.99 44.66 -6.46
N ALA A 928 11.06 43.98 -6.88
CA ALA A 928 12.23 44.63 -7.46
C ALA A 928 12.57 44.02 -8.83
N SER A 929 13.12 44.81 -9.74
CA SER A 929 13.61 44.34 -11.04
C SER A 929 14.85 45.10 -11.43
N LEU A 930 15.86 44.39 -11.91
CA LEU A 930 17.17 44.93 -12.26
C LEU A 930 17.65 44.31 -13.58
N GLY A 931 17.83 45.16 -14.60
CA GLY A 931 18.21 44.76 -15.94
C GLY A 931 18.32 45.98 -16.86
N THR A 932 17.56 46.00 -17.97
CA THR A 932 17.47 47.19 -18.85
C THR A 932 16.74 48.38 -18.22
N ALA A 933 16.00 48.14 -17.14
CA ALA A 933 15.42 49.14 -16.27
C ALA A 933 15.61 48.70 -14.81
N ILE A 934 15.59 49.66 -13.89
CA ILE A 934 15.51 49.45 -12.45
C ILE A 934 14.05 49.71 -12.06
N SER A 935 13.45 48.80 -11.29
CA SER A 935 12.15 48.99 -10.68
C SER A 935 12.20 48.53 -9.23
N ILE A 936 11.66 49.29 -8.29
CA ILE A 936 11.49 48.91 -6.89
C ILE A 936 10.14 49.45 -6.42
N ASP A 937 9.19 48.57 -6.13
CA ASP A 937 7.96 48.88 -5.39
C ASP A 937 8.04 48.15 -4.05
N MET A 938 7.78 48.86 -2.95
CA MET A 938 7.84 48.29 -1.61
C MET A 938 6.73 48.89 -0.76
N SER A 939 6.03 48.04 -0.01
CA SER A 939 4.98 48.46 0.93
C SER A 939 5.08 47.74 2.27
N VAL A 940 4.88 48.51 3.34
CA VAL A 940 4.91 48.04 4.73
C VAL A 940 3.69 48.60 5.49
N PRO A 941 2.91 47.77 6.20
CA PRO A 941 1.74 48.22 6.97
C PRO A 941 2.08 49.30 8.00
N GLU A 942 1.17 50.27 8.24
CA GLU A 942 1.39 51.38 9.18
C GLU A 942 1.80 50.92 10.59
N GLU A 943 1.21 49.84 11.07
CA GLU A 943 1.48 49.25 12.39
C GLU A 943 2.92 48.72 12.55
N GLN A 944 3.64 48.52 11.43
CA GLN A 944 5.00 47.99 11.39
C GLN A 944 6.07 49.05 11.08
N ARG A 945 5.72 50.34 11.11
CA ARG A 945 6.64 51.46 10.86
C ARG A 945 7.20 52.02 12.17
N ILE A 946 8.44 52.51 12.16
CA ILE A 946 9.10 53.20 13.27
C ILE A 946 9.41 54.62 12.83
N GLU A 947 8.78 55.61 13.47
CA GLU A 947 8.97 57.05 13.20
C GLU A 947 8.78 57.48 11.72
N GLY A 948 8.00 56.70 10.95
CA GLY A 948 7.72 56.93 9.51
C GLY A 948 8.52 56.00 8.58
N PHE A 949 9.69 55.56 9.02
CA PHE A 949 10.53 54.61 8.30
C PHE A 949 10.07 53.16 8.53
N ALA A 950 10.36 52.30 7.57
CA ALA A 950 9.91 50.91 7.55
C ALA A 950 11.07 49.90 7.49
N VAL A 951 12.08 50.19 6.68
CA VAL A 951 13.28 49.37 6.43
C VAL A 951 14.52 50.26 6.56
N GLY A 952 15.55 49.79 7.26
CA GLY A 952 16.77 50.57 7.51
C GLY A 952 17.59 50.83 6.25
N SER A 953 17.82 49.79 5.44
CA SER A 953 18.44 49.93 4.11
C SER A 953 18.17 48.74 3.20
N LEU A 954 18.19 48.98 1.89
CA LEU A 954 18.09 47.96 0.83
C LEU A 954 19.24 48.16 -0.17
N MET A 955 20.02 47.11 -0.41
CA MET A 955 20.94 47.02 -1.55
C MET A 955 20.37 46.05 -2.58
N LEU A 956 20.43 46.42 -3.85
CA LEU A 956 20.24 45.54 -5.01
C LEU A 956 21.43 45.72 -5.94
N GLN A 957 22.03 44.63 -6.41
CA GLN A 957 23.17 44.66 -7.32
C GLN A 957 23.07 43.57 -8.38
N GLN A 958 23.24 43.95 -9.64
CA GLN A 958 23.47 43.05 -10.75
C GLN A 958 24.92 43.24 -11.20
N MET A 959 25.65 42.16 -11.46
CA MET A 959 26.90 42.20 -12.18
C MET A 959 26.79 41.37 -13.46
N GLN A 960 27.30 41.91 -14.56
CA GLN A 960 27.37 41.22 -15.85
C GLN A 960 28.84 41.05 -16.26
N TRP A 961 29.27 39.84 -16.61
CA TRP A 961 30.65 39.58 -17.02
C TRP A 961 30.81 39.77 -18.53
N MET A 962 31.60 40.78 -18.93
CA MET A 962 31.88 41.08 -20.35
C MET A 962 33.30 41.59 -20.54
N ASP A 963 33.92 41.24 -21.67
CA ASP A 963 35.30 41.58 -22.03
C ASP A 963 36.36 41.15 -20.98
N GLY A 964 36.04 40.18 -20.11
CA GLY A 964 36.91 39.71 -19.03
C GLY A 964 36.85 40.55 -17.74
N PHE A 965 35.81 41.36 -17.57
CA PHE A 965 35.55 42.18 -16.37
C PHE A 965 34.09 42.08 -15.92
N TRP A 966 33.85 42.22 -14.62
CA TRP A 966 32.51 42.40 -14.06
C TRP A 966 32.07 43.86 -14.16
N TRP A 967 30.90 44.09 -14.73
CA TRP A 967 30.26 45.41 -14.85
C TRP A 967 29.04 45.46 -13.93
N PRO A 968 29.06 46.27 -12.85
CA PRO A 968 27.95 46.32 -11.90
C PRO A 968 26.83 47.30 -12.32
N ALA A 969 25.65 47.04 -11.80
CA ALA A 969 24.54 47.96 -11.66
C ALA A 969 24.03 47.83 -10.22
N THR A 970 24.25 48.84 -9.40
CA THR A 970 24.02 48.83 -7.95
C THR A 970 23.02 49.91 -7.57
N VAL A 971 22.04 49.56 -6.76
CA VAL A 971 21.11 50.47 -6.10
C VAL A 971 21.25 50.28 -4.60
N PHE A 972 21.36 51.39 -3.87
CA PHE A 972 21.36 51.38 -2.42
C PHE A 972 20.38 52.44 -1.90
N LEU A 973 19.43 52.00 -1.09
CA LEU A 973 18.45 52.83 -0.40
C LEU A 973 18.75 52.81 1.09
N LYS A 974 18.57 53.95 1.76
CA LYS A 974 18.68 54.07 3.22
C LYS A 974 17.53 54.90 3.76
N ASP A 975 17.08 54.56 4.97
CA ASP A 975 16.00 55.24 5.70
C ASP A 975 14.70 55.18 4.85
N ILE A 976 14.23 53.97 4.56
CA ILE A 976 13.18 53.74 3.54
C ILE A 976 11.77 53.97 4.15
N PRO A 977 10.93 54.83 3.56
CA PRO A 977 9.55 55.05 4.00
C PRO A 977 8.62 53.83 3.89
N GLY A 978 7.42 53.94 4.47
CA GLY A 978 6.41 52.89 4.49
C GLY A 978 5.80 52.49 3.14
N TYR A 979 5.96 53.34 2.12
CA TYR A 979 5.75 52.99 0.72
C TYR A 979 6.81 53.68 -0.14
N ILE A 980 7.38 52.97 -1.11
CA ILE A 980 8.19 53.55 -2.18
C ILE A 980 7.81 52.92 -3.53
N ASN A 981 7.92 53.73 -4.59
CA ASN A 981 7.94 53.25 -5.97
C ASN A 981 9.02 54.04 -6.73
N LEU A 982 10.04 53.33 -7.20
CA LEU A 982 11.17 53.82 -7.99
C LEU A 982 11.17 53.10 -9.33
N THR A 983 11.23 53.83 -10.44
CA THR A 983 11.41 53.26 -11.78
C THR A 983 12.46 54.03 -12.58
N THR A 984 13.27 53.35 -13.38
CA THR A 984 14.25 53.96 -14.31
C THR A 984 14.03 53.44 -15.74
N ALA A 985 12.88 53.77 -16.35
CA ALA A 985 12.51 53.23 -17.66
C ALA A 985 13.34 53.88 -18.80
N PRO A 986 13.82 53.13 -19.81
CA PRO A 986 14.56 53.71 -20.93
C PRO A 986 13.70 54.67 -21.77
N GLU A 987 14.24 55.85 -22.10
CA GLU A 987 13.56 56.80 -22.99
C GLU A 987 13.68 56.36 -24.46
N MET A 988 12.54 56.15 -25.11
CA MET A 988 12.44 55.62 -26.48
C MET A 988 12.14 56.70 -27.53
N ASN A 989 11.92 57.95 -27.10
CA ASN A 989 11.78 59.10 -27.97
C ASN A 989 13.17 59.54 -28.49
N PHE A 990 13.45 59.26 -29.77
CA PHE A 990 14.70 59.64 -30.44
C PHE A 990 14.43 60.58 -31.61
N ASP A 991 15.19 61.68 -31.68
CA ASP A 991 15.22 62.59 -32.84
C ASP A 991 16.67 62.87 -33.24
N ILE A 992 17.10 62.24 -34.35
CA ILE A 992 18.43 62.39 -34.94
C ILE A 992 18.73 63.81 -35.46
N THR A 993 17.73 64.70 -35.51
CA THR A 993 17.91 66.12 -35.87
C THR A 993 18.16 67.02 -34.65
N LYS A 994 18.22 66.43 -33.45
CA LYS A 994 18.42 67.08 -32.15
C LYS A 994 19.68 66.55 -31.48
N ASN A 995 20.09 67.19 -30.39
CA ASN A 995 21.28 66.76 -29.65
C ASN A 995 21.08 65.36 -29.07
N LEU A 996 22.04 64.46 -29.32
CA LEU A 996 22.00 63.07 -28.89
C LEU A 996 22.50 62.84 -27.45
N ALA A 997 23.07 63.85 -26.79
CA ALA A 997 23.77 63.70 -25.52
C ALA A 997 22.92 63.18 -24.35
N PHE A 998 21.64 63.56 -24.27
CA PHE A 998 20.70 63.07 -23.26
C PHE A 998 19.64 62.12 -23.85
N GLN A 999 19.74 61.76 -25.15
CA GLN A 999 18.79 60.87 -25.81
C GLN A 999 19.09 59.40 -25.49
N GLY A 1000 18.09 58.68 -24.97
CA GLY A 1000 18.22 57.29 -24.52
C GLY A 1000 18.80 57.15 -23.12
N LEU A 1001 18.87 58.23 -22.33
CA LEU A 1001 19.06 58.11 -20.88
C LEU A 1001 17.78 57.53 -20.22
N PRO A 1002 17.91 56.78 -19.13
CA PRO A 1002 16.76 56.26 -18.39
C PRO A 1002 16.02 57.38 -17.62
N ASN A 1003 14.69 57.32 -17.67
CA ASN A 1003 13.77 58.18 -16.94
C ASN A 1003 13.59 57.67 -15.51
N LEU A 1004 14.19 58.34 -14.54
CA LEU A 1004 13.92 58.10 -13.13
C LEU A 1004 12.61 58.79 -12.71
N ASP A 1005 11.63 58.02 -12.23
CA ASP A 1005 10.48 58.53 -11.47
C ASP A 1005 10.45 57.80 -10.12
N PHE A 1006 10.50 58.58 -9.04
CA PHE A 1006 10.45 58.13 -7.65
C PHE A 1006 9.28 58.79 -6.93
N THR A 1007 8.56 57.98 -6.15
CA THR A 1007 7.55 58.43 -5.19
C THR A 1007 7.66 57.66 -3.89
N SER A 1008 7.27 58.29 -2.78
CA SER A 1008 7.26 57.66 -1.45
C SER A 1008 6.14 58.21 -0.55
N SER A 1009 5.92 57.55 0.60
CA SER A 1009 4.95 58.02 1.61
C SER A 1009 5.42 59.23 2.42
N ASP A 1010 6.74 59.37 2.61
CA ASP A 1010 7.35 60.33 3.55
C ASP A 1010 8.71 60.84 3.02
N ASP A 1011 9.11 62.03 3.44
CA ASP A 1011 10.40 62.64 3.13
C ASP A 1011 11.55 62.01 3.95
N GLY A 1012 12.79 62.09 3.45
CA GLY A 1012 14.02 61.82 4.20
C GLY A 1012 14.87 60.66 3.70
N MET A 1013 14.35 59.83 2.79
CA MET A 1013 15.09 58.70 2.19
C MET A 1013 16.37 59.16 1.50
N SER A 1014 17.39 58.31 1.49
CA SER A 1014 18.59 58.47 0.64
C SER A 1014 18.69 57.36 -0.42
N LEU A 1015 19.13 57.73 -1.62
CA LEU A 1015 19.28 56.89 -2.80
C LEU A 1015 20.70 57.00 -3.36
N TYR A 1016 21.30 55.86 -3.68
CA TYR A 1016 22.49 55.75 -4.52
C TYR A 1016 22.20 54.79 -5.68
N ILE A 1017 22.54 55.17 -6.90
CA ILE A 1017 22.52 54.31 -8.09
C ILE A 1017 23.88 54.44 -8.77
N GLU A 1018 24.52 53.32 -9.07
CA GLU A 1018 25.73 53.24 -9.90
C GLU A 1018 25.50 52.17 -10.94
N ALA A 1019 25.26 52.57 -12.19
CA ALA A 1019 24.99 51.66 -13.29
C ALA A 1019 25.94 51.92 -14.45
N PHE A 1020 26.80 50.94 -14.73
CA PHE A 1020 27.65 50.95 -15.90
C PHE A 1020 26.80 50.68 -17.14
N GLY A 1021 26.97 51.46 -18.21
CA GLY A 1021 26.09 51.42 -19.38
C GLY A 1021 26.00 50.04 -20.01
N ARG A 1022 27.13 49.32 -20.00
CA ARG A 1022 27.22 47.92 -20.44
C ARG A 1022 26.28 46.99 -19.66
N ALA A 1023 26.18 47.14 -18.34
CA ALA A 1023 25.37 46.27 -17.48
C ALA A 1023 23.86 46.46 -17.66
N ILE A 1024 23.41 47.64 -18.13
CA ILE A 1024 21.99 48.03 -18.24
C ILE A 1024 21.53 48.39 -19.67
N ASN A 1025 22.34 48.10 -20.69
CA ASN A 1025 22.10 48.50 -22.10
C ASN A 1025 22.03 50.02 -22.36
N SER A 1026 22.67 50.83 -21.52
CA SER A 1026 22.76 52.29 -21.67
C SER A 1026 24.02 52.69 -22.48
N ARG A 1027 23.96 53.86 -23.12
CA ARG A 1027 25.04 54.42 -23.94
C ARG A 1027 26.25 54.95 -23.16
N GLY A 1028 26.14 55.05 -21.83
CA GLY A 1028 27.20 55.51 -20.94
C GLY A 1028 26.87 55.17 -19.48
N ASP A 1029 27.86 55.37 -18.62
CA ASP A 1029 27.78 55.04 -17.19
C ASP A 1029 27.11 56.18 -16.43
N ILE A 1030 26.30 55.85 -15.41
CA ILE A 1030 25.62 56.82 -14.55
C ILE A 1030 25.88 56.53 -13.07
N ILE A 1031 26.19 57.57 -12.31
CA ILE A 1031 26.18 57.58 -10.84
C ILE A 1031 25.20 58.65 -10.39
N LEU A 1032 24.25 58.29 -9.53
CA LEU A 1032 23.32 59.18 -8.86
C LEU A 1032 23.47 58.97 -7.35
N LEU A 1033 23.58 60.07 -6.61
CA LEU A 1033 23.42 60.10 -5.16
C LEU A 1033 22.38 61.17 -4.83
N ALA A 1034 21.40 60.85 -4.01
CA ALA A 1034 20.44 61.80 -3.47
C ALA A 1034 20.25 61.55 -1.97
N GLU A 1035 20.53 62.56 -1.16
CA GLU A 1035 20.35 62.53 0.30
C GLU A 1035 19.16 63.44 0.67
N GLY A 1036 18.32 63.00 1.60
CA GLY A 1036 17.14 63.77 2.04
C GLY A 1036 16.16 64.03 0.90
N MET A 1037 15.74 62.96 0.20
CA MET A 1037 14.75 63.04 -0.86
C MET A 1037 13.36 63.37 -0.33
N THR A 1038 12.57 64.07 -1.14
CA THR A 1038 11.16 64.36 -0.87
C THR A 1038 10.24 63.27 -1.41
N ASP A 1039 8.96 63.33 -1.02
CA ASP A 1039 7.82 62.51 -1.50
C ASP A 1039 7.83 62.19 -3.01
N LYS A 1040 8.38 63.07 -3.84
CA LYS A 1040 8.63 62.85 -5.27
C LYS A 1040 10.01 63.32 -5.75
N LEU A 1041 10.63 62.57 -6.66
CA LEU A 1041 11.80 62.96 -7.47
C LEU A 1041 11.66 62.41 -8.90
N ILE A 1042 11.88 63.24 -9.91
CA ILE A 1042 11.88 62.88 -11.34
C ILE A 1042 13.21 63.35 -11.95
N ILE A 1043 13.88 62.48 -12.72
CA ILE A 1043 15.02 62.84 -13.58
C ILE A 1043 14.76 62.23 -14.96
N LYS A 1044 14.56 63.05 -15.99
CA LYS A 1044 14.22 62.58 -17.34
C LYS A 1044 14.60 63.57 -18.44
N PRO A 1045 14.68 63.16 -19.72
CA PRO A 1045 14.79 64.11 -20.82
C PRO A 1045 13.53 64.96 -21.01
N THR A 1046 13.71 66.22 -21.43
CA THR A 1046 12.62 67.09 -21.86
C THR A 1046 12.21 66.82 -23.31
N ASN A 1047 11.06 67.35 -23.73
CA ASN A 1047 10.58 67.27 -25.12
C ASN A 1047 11.53 67.90 -26.16
N ASP A 1048 12.49 68.72 -25.73
CA ASP A 1048 13.54 69.32 -26.55
C ASP A 1048 14.95 68.79 -26.24
N PHE A 1049 15.03 67.65 -25.54
CA PHE A 1049 16.24 66.86 -25.28
C PHE A 1049 17.28 67.54 -24.37
N GLY A 1050 16.83 68.34 -23.41
CA GLY A 1050 17.56 68.62 -22.17
C GLY A 1050 17.29 67.55 -21.10
N LEU A 1051 17.92 67.64 -19.94
CA LEU A 1051 17.73 66.77 -18.77
C LEU A 1051 17.03 67.55 -17.64
N GLU A 1052 15.75 67.25 -17.37
CA GLU A 1052 14.93 67.84 -16.30
C GLU A 1052 15.13 67.03 -15.00
N ILE A 1053 15.58 67.69 -13.92
CA ILE A 1053 15.58 67.20 -12.54
C ILE A 1053 14.49 67.97 -11.79
N ARG A 1054 13.53 67.29 -11.16
CA ARG A 1054 12.45 67.92 -10.38
C ARG A 1054 12.06 67.12 -9.15
N SER A 1055 11.77 67.80 -8.05
CA SER A 1055 11.40 67.20 -6.78
C SER A 1055 10.22 67.91 -6.11
N GLY A 1056 9.67 67.27 -5.08
CA GLY A 1056 8.56 67.78 -4.27
C GLY A 1056 8.99 68.76 -3.17
N GLY A 1057 8.03 69.10 -2.32
CA GLY A 1057 8.25 69.79 -1.04
C GLY A 1057 9.25 70.94 -1.02
N SER A 1058 10.31 70.80 -0.21
CA SER A 1058 11.38 71.77 -0.05
C SER A 1058 12.45 71.71 -1.14
N GLY A 1059 12.53 70.60 -1.89
CA GLY A 1059 13.70 70.20 -2.69
C GLY A 1059 14.54 69.13 -1.99
N VAL A 1060 15.30 68.36 -2.76
CA VAL A 1060 16.22 67.30 -2.26
C VAL A 1060 17.39 67.96 -1.51
N GLU A 1061 17.74 67.49 -0.30
CA GLU A 1061 18.79 68.13 0.51
C GLU A 1061 20.13 68.18 -0.23
N ARG A 1062 20.59 67.05 -0.78
CA ARG A 1062 21.75 66.98 -1.68
C ARG A 1062 21.46 66.04 -2.83
N ILE A 1063 21.86 66.42 -4.03
CA ILE A 1063 21.85 65.54 -5.21
C ILE A 1063 23.20 65.66 -5.93
N TYR A 1064 23.74 64.53 -6.37
CA TYR A 1064 24.93 64.45 -7.21
C TYR A 1064 24.67 63.47 -8.36
N VAL A 1065 24.90 63.92 -9.58
CA VAL A 1065 24.73 63.15 -10.81
C VAL A 1065 26.05 63.19 -11.56
N ARG A 1066 26.59 62.02 -11.91
CA ARG A 1066 27.76 61.90 -12.79
C ARG A 1066 27.45 60.98 -13.96
N MET A 1067 27.89 61.38 -15.15
CA MET A 1067 27.73 60.62 -16.40
C MET A 1067 29.07 60.54 -17.11
N ASN A 1068 29.49 59.33 -17.51
CA ASN A 1068 30.78 59.10 -18.17
C ASN A 1068 30.62 58.35 -19.50
N ASP A 1069 31.62 58.48 -20.37
CA ASP A 1069 31.75 57.77 -21.65
C ASP A 1069 30.54 57.88 -22.60
N VAL A 1070 29.82 59.02 -22.57
CA VAL A 1070 28.63 59.24 -23.40
C VAL A 1070 29.03 59.73 -24.81
N PRO A 1071 28.68 59.02 -25.90
CA PRO A 1071 28.96 59.44 -27.27
C PRO A 1071 27.98 60.53 -27.73
N THR A 1072 28.39 61.80 -27.65
CA THR A 1072 27.60 62.96 -28.10
C THR A 1072 27.72 63.15 -29.62
N GLY A 1073 26.96 62.36 -30.39
CA GLY A 1073 26.95 62.48 -31.85
C GLY A 1073 26.41 63.84 -32.33
N SER A 1074 27.15 64.49 -33.23
CA SER A 1074 26.73 65.75 -33.89
C SER A 1074 25.57 65.52 -34.86
N SER A 1075 24.64 66.47 -34.90
CA SER A 1075 23.53 66.47 -35.86
C SER A 1075 23.95 66.71 -37.33
N GLN A 1076 25.21 67.14 -37.57
CA GLN A 1076 25.67 67.61 -38.88
C GLN A 1076 26.60 66.61 -39.61
N VAL A 1077 26.26 66.35 -40.88
CA VAL A 1077 27.06 65.51 -41.77
C VAL A 1077 28.42 66.18 -42.06
N GLY A 1078 29.50 65.59 -41.54
CA GLY A 1078 30.88 66.01 -41.81
C GLY A 1078 31.60 66.73 -40.66
N THR A 1079 30.96 66.90 -39.50
CA THR A 1079 31.65 67.27 -38.25
C THR A 1079 32.29 66.04 -37.58
N PRO A 1080 33.45 66.18 -36.90
CA PRO A 1080 34.02 65.11 -36.11
C PRO A 1080 33.14 64.73 -34.92
N PRO A 1081 33.22 63.48 -34.42
CA PRO A 1081 32.51 63.07 -33.22
C PRO A 1081 33.02 63.84 -31.99
N VAL A 1082 32.10 64.07 -31.07
CA VAL A 1082 32.36 64.67 -29.76
C VAL A 1082 32.01 63.60 -28.72
N PHE A 1083 32.90 63.38 -27.76
CA PHE A 1083 32.73 62.44 -26.67
C PHE A 1083 32.69 63.20 -25.35
N LEU A 1084 31.64 63.00 -24.57
CA LEU A 1084 31.57 63.46 -23.20
C LEU A 1084 32.31 62.43 -22.34
N GLU A 1085 33.57 62.74 -22.00
CA GLU A 1085 34.37 61.86 -21.12
C GLU A 1085 33.72 61.80 -19.73
N GLU A 1086 33.23 62.95 -19.23
CA GLU A 1086 32.73 63.09 -17.86
C GLU A 1086 31.85 64.34 -17.73
N MET A 1087 30.69 64.20 -17.09
CA MET A 1087 29.83 65.30 -16.64
C MET A 1087 29.50 65.08 -15.17
N GLU A 1088 29.56 66.13 -14.35
CA GLU A 1088 29.16 66.12 -12.95
C GLU A 1088 28.21 67.28 -12.68
N ALA A 1089 27.10 67.01 -11.98
CA ALA A 1089 26.19 68.01 -11.46
C ALA A 1089 25.97 67.75 -9.96
N MET A 1090 26.11 68.77 -9.12
CA MET A 1090 25.83 68.69 -7.68
C MET A 1090 24.86 69.82 -7.29
N GLY A 1091 23.73 69.45 -6.69
CA GLY A 1091 22.73 70.36 -6.15
C GLY A 1091 22.60 70.24 -4.63
N GLU A 1092 22.25 71.34 -3.97
CA GLU A 1092 21.83 71.36 -2.55
C GLU A 1092 20.47 72.04 -2.46
N ASN A 1093 19.48 71.45 -1.77
CA ASN A 1093 18.09 71.93 -1.64
C ASN A 1093 17.41 72.21 -3.00
N LEU A 1094 17.63 71.34 -3.98
CA LEU A 1094 17.22 71.54 -5.38
C LEU A 1094 15.77 71.07 -5.61
N ARG A 1095 14.92 71.96 -6.15
CA ARG A 1095 13.52 71.67 -6.53
C ARG A 1095 13.33 71.44 -8.02
N SER A 1096 13.99 72.24 -8.83
CA SER A 1096 14.05 72.06 -10.28
C SER A 1096 15.38 72.53 -10.84
N ALA A 1097 15.85 71.85 -11.88
CA ALA A 1097 16.85 72.34 -12.82
C ALA A 1097 16.71 71.57 -14.14
N THR A 1098 16.91 72.24 -15.27
CA THR A 1098 16.91 71.62 -16.60
C THR A 1098 18.23 71.90 -17.29
N LEU A 1099 18.96 70.87 -17.70
CA LEU A 1099 20.25 71.01 -18.38
C LEU A 1099 20.10 70.78 -19.88
N HIS A 1100 20.38 71.77 -20.72
CA HIS A 1100 20.41 71.64 -22.17
C HIS A 1100 21.86 71.69 -22.68
N ILE A 1101 22.11 71.00 -23.80
CA ILE A 1101 23.35 71.17 -24.57
C ILE A 1101 22.93 71.68 -25.96
N ARG A 1102 23.19 72.96 -26.25
CA ARG A 1102 22.82 73.59 -27.53
C ARG A 1102 24.01 73.66 -28.48
N GLU A 1103 23.85 73.13 -29.68
CA GLU A 1103 24.77 73.36 -30.80
C GLU A 1103 24.54 74.77 -31.38
N LEU A 1104 25.59 75.57 -31.55
CA LEU A 1104 25.50 76.93 -32.09
C LEU A 1104 26.03 77.02 -33.53
N VAL A 1105 27.29 76.64 -33.79
CA VAL A 1105 27.93 76.68 -35.12
C VAL A 1105 29.01 75.60 -35.24
N GLY A 1106 28.84 74.62 -36.13
CA GLY A 1106 29.82 73.53 -36.32
C GLY A 1106 29.94 72.67 -35.06
N PRO A 1107 31.14 72.19 -34.67
CA PRO A 1107 31.34 71.35 -33.49
C PRO A 1107 31.28 72.14 -32.15
N TYR A 1108 30.59 73.29 -32.13
CA TYR A 1108 30.55 74.20 -30.99
C TYR A 1108 29.24 74.06 -30.22
N SER A 1109 29.32 73.41 -29.06
CA SER A 1109 28.23 73.26 -28.10
C SER A 1109 28.40 74.21 -26.91
N VAL A 1110 27.27 74.62 -26.34
CA VAL A 1110 27.16 75.42 -25.12
C VAL A 1110 26.22 74.67 -24.18
N ILE A 1111 26.61 74.53 -22.92
CA ILE A 1111 25.74 73.96 -21.89
C ILE A 1111 24.90 75.10 -21.33
N GLU A 1112 23.62 74.84 -21.10
CA GLU A 1112 22.65 75.81 -20.61
C GLU A 1112 21.94 75.15 -19.42
N VAL A 1113 21.78 75.87 -18.31
CA VAL A 1113 21.10 75.36 -17.11
C VAL A 1113 19.97 76.31 -16.77
N ASP A 1114 18.76 75.80 -16.95
CA ASP A 1114 17.48 76.50 -16.96
C ASP A 1114 16.60 76.06 -15.81
N ASP A 1115 15.60 76.88 -15.52
CA ASP A 1115 14.56 76.65 -14.51
C ASP A 1115 15.10 76.20 -13.13
N VAL A 1116 16.25 76.75 -12.72
CA VAL A 1116 16.84 76.47 -11.41
C VAL A 1116 15.98 77.09 -10.31
N ASP A 1117 15.25 76.27 -9.56
CA ASP A 1117 14.56 76.65 -8.30
C ASP A 1117 15.09 75.80 -7.14
N GLY A 1118 15.30 76.46 -6.00
CA GLY A 1118 15.88 75.88 -4.79
C GLY A 1118 17.43 75.90 -4.77
N GLY A 1119 17.95 76.49 -3.69
CA GLY A 1119 19.32 76.24 -3.19
C GLY A 1119 20.49 76.58 -4.10
N LYS A 1120 21.42 75.62 -4.27
CA LYS A 1120 22.72 75.79 -4.94
C LYS A 1120 22.89 74.73 -6.01
N ILE A 1121 23.47 75.08 -7.16
CA ILE A 1121 23.90 74.11 -8.18
C ILE A 1121 25.33 74.36 -8.68
N ILE A 1122 26.06 73.26 -8.88
CA ILE A 1122 27.42 73.16 -9.41
C ILE A 1122 27.32 72.23 -10.61
N VAL A 1123 27.87 72.63 -11.77
CA VAL A 1123 27.97 71.76 -12.95
C VAL A 1123 29.38 71.85 -13.51
N SER A 1124 29.91 70.70 -13.91
CA SER A 1124 31.20 70.53 -14.59
C SER A 1124 31.03 69.53 -15.74
N ALA A 1125 31.77 69.75 -16.83
CA ALA A 1125 31.78 68.83 -17.96
C ALA A 1125 33.15 68.84 -18.64
N ARG A 1126 33.57 67.66 -19.10
CA ARG A 1126 34.83 67.40 -19.77
C ARG A 1126 34.56 66.65 -21.07
N VAL A 1127 35.02 67.24 -22.16
CA VAL A 1127 34.65 66.84 -23.52
C VAL A 1127 35.91 66.68 -24.37
N THR A 1128 35.95 65.64 -25.18
CA THR A 1128 37.05 65.36 -26.12
C THR A 1128 36.49 65.22 -27.53
N THR A 1129 37.23 65.71 -28.53
CA THR A 1129 36.86 65.57 -29.94
C THR A 1129 38.07 65.24 -30.79
N GLU A 1130 37.89 64.41 -31.81
CA GLU A 1130 38.95 64.03 -32.73
C GLU A 1130 39.04 65.05 -33.88
N PHE A 1131 40.12 65.83 -33.98
CA PHE A 1131 40.32 66.75 -35.10
C PHE A 1131 41.54 66.37 -35.92
N SER A 1132 41.31 65.95 -37.17
CA SER A 1132 42.36 65.54 -38.11
C SER A 1132 43.27 64.40 -37.57
N GLY A 1133 42.66 63.34 -37.00
CA GLY A 1133 43.39 62.17 -36.49
C GLY A 1133 44.16 62.41 -35.19
N HIS A 1134 43.80 63.45 -34.42
CA HIS A 1134 44.38 63.79 -33.13
C HIS A 1134 43.27 64.10 -32.13
N ASP A 1135 43.34 63.50 -30.94
CA ASP A 1135 42.41 63.76 -29.85
C ASP A 1135 42.71 65.12 -29.21
N ILE A 1136 41.70 65.99 -29.19
CA ILE A 1136 41.75 67.30 -28.54
C ILE A 1136 40.82 67.26 -27.33
N GLN A 1137 41.42 67.28 -26.13
CA GLN A 1137 40.67 67.51 -24.89
C GLN A 1137 40.27 68.99 -24.81
N ILE A 1138 38.97 69.26 -24.88
CA ILE A 1138 38.41 70.60 -24.71
C ILE A 1138 38.19 70.83 -23.22
N ARG A 1139 39.15 71.50 -22.59
CA ARG A 1139 39.04 71.97 -21.20
C ARG A 1139 38.70 73.46 -21.21
N GLY A 1140 37.41 73.77 -21.13
CA GLY A 1140 36.91 75.14 -21.20
C GLY A 1140 37.16 75.95 -19.93
N VAL A 1141 37.60 77.20 -20.10
CA VAL A 1141 37.24 78.26 -19.12
C VAL A 1141 35.77 78.56 -19.34
N LEU A 1142 34.99 78.55 -18.27
CA LEU A 1142 33.54 78.70 -18.30
C LEU A 1142 33.18 80.12 -17.86
N ILE A 1143 32.53 80.86 -18.75
CA ILE A 1143 31.88 82.13 -18.43
C ILE A 1143 30.42 81.80 -18.12
N ASP A 1144 29.98 82.05 -16.89
CA ASP A 1144 28.58 81.95 -16.48
C ASP A 1144 27.93 83.32 -16.55
N ALA A 1145 26.95 83.47 -17.43
CA ALA A 1145 26.10 84.65 -17.51
C ALA A 1145 24.76 84.33 -16.83
N GLN A 1146 24.52 84.95 -15.67
CA GLN A 1146 23.32 84.73 -14.86
C GLN A 1146 22.22 85.71 -15.25
N THR A 1147 21.03 85.20 -15.52
CA THR A 1147 19.82 86.04 -15.60
C THR A 1147 18.72 85.52 -14.68
N THR A 1148 17.96 86.44 -14.09
CA THR A 1148 16.86 86.14 -13.17
C THR A 1148 15.64 86.92 -13.64
N GLY A 1149 14.56 86.22 -14.01
CA GLY A 1149 13.36 86.86 -14.57
C GLY A 1149 13.63 87.66 -15.86
N GLY A 1150 14.63 87.26 -16.66
CA GLY A 1150 15.06 87.96 -17.88
C GLY A 1150 15.93 89.20 -17.66
N VAL A 1151 16.33 89.51 -16.42
CA VAL A 1151 17.27 90.60 -16.10
C VAL A 1151 18.66 90.01 -15.82
N PRO A 1152 19.75 90.51 -16.44
CA PRO A 1152 21.11 90.08 -16.11
C PRO A 1152 21.46 90.44 -14.66
N THR A 1153 21.81 89.43 -13.86
CA THR A 1153 22.08 89.56 -12.42
C THR A 1153 23.55 89.36 -12.04
N GLY A 1154 24.33 88.65 -12.86
CA GLY A 1154 25.75 88.44 -12.62
C GLY A 1154 26.51 87.87 -13.83
N THR A 1155 27.83 87.95 -13.77
CA THR A 1155 28.70 87.18 -14.67
C THR A 1155 29.91 86.68 -13.89
N THR A 1156 30.14 85.37 -13.87
CA THR A 1156 31.27 84.75 -13.17
C THR A 1156 32.20 84.03 -14.16
N LEU A 1157 33.47 83.89 -13.79
CA LEU A 1157 34.54 83.33 -14.62
C LEU A 1157 35.21 82.21 -13.84
N GLY A 1158 34.93 80.96 -14.22
CA GLY A 1158 35.44 79.75 -13.58
C GLY A 1158 36.41 78.98 -14.49
N VAL A 1159 37.43 78.37 -13.89
CA VAL A 1159 38.28 77.38 -14.56
C VAL A 1159 37.90 76.02 -13.99
N ASN A 1160 37.41 75.11 -14.83
CA ASN A 1160 36.96 73.75 -14.48
C ASN A 1160 35.74 73.67 -13.53
N GLY A 1161 34.74 74.55 -13.66
CA GLY A 1161 33.42 74.38 -13.03
C GLY A 1161 32.70 75.67 -12.64
N LEU A 1162 31.44 75.54 -12.21
CA LEU A 1162 30.62 76.62 -11.65
C LEU A 1162 30.19 76.39 -10.21
N SER A 1163 29.87 77.48 -9.51
CA SER A 1163 29.20 77.46 -8.22
C SER A 1163 28.18 78.61 -8.16
N SER A 1164 26.93 78.35 -8.55
CA SER A 1164 25.85 79.32 -8.43
C SER A 1164 25.28 79.29 -7.02
N ASP A 1165 25.65 80.28 -6.20
CA ASP A 1165 25.14 80.45 -4.83
C ASP A 1165 24.00 81.49 -4.81
N LEU A 1166 22.76 81.00 -4.80
CA LEU A 1166 21.56 81.84 -4.78
C LEU A 1166 21.23 82.38 -3.36
N SER A 1167 21.97 81.99 -2.32
CA SER A 1167 21.69 82.42 -0.93
C SER A 1167 21.78 83.93 -0.74
N ILE A 1168 22.59 84.62 -1.55
CA ILE A 1168 22.74 86.09 -1.53
C ILE A 1168 21.49 86.81 -2.08
N LEU A 1169 20.70 86.19 -2.96
CA LEU A 1169 19.51 86.82 -3.55
C LEU A 1169 18.29 86.81 -2.61
N ASN A 1170 18.22 85.83 -1.68
CA ASN A 1170 17.18 85.76 -0.65
C ASN A 1170 17.20 86.91 0.38
N LEU A 1171 18.22 87.78 0.33
CA LEU A 1171 18.32 88.99 1.16
C LEU A 1171 17.56 90.21 0.59
N VAL A 1172 17.03 90.13 -0.64
CA VAL A 1172 16.34 91.26 -1.30
C VAL A 1172 14.84 90.94 -1.49
N PRO A 1173 13.94 91.56 -0.70
CA PRO A 1173 12.50 91.30 -0.83
C PRO A 1173 11.96 91.75 -2.20
N GLY A 1174 11.37 90.82 -2.96
CA GLY A 1174 10.67 91.10 -4.22
C GLY A 1174 11.31 90.53 -5.49
N LEU A 1175 12.43 89.80 -5.39
CA LEU A 1175 13.01 89.02 -6.49
C LEU A 1175 12.80 87.53 -6.22
N SER A 1176 11.82 86.93 -6.91
CA SER A 1176 11.58 85.48 -6.92
C SER A 1176 11.35 85.02 -8.36
N GLY A 1177 12.14 84.07 -8.82
CA GLY A 1177 12.05 83.48 -10.16
C GLY A 1177 13.27 82.60 -10.41
N SER A 1178 13.12 81.59 -11.26
CA SER A 1178 14.22 80.67 -11.58
C SER A 1178 15.37 81.38 -12.28
N THR A 1179 16.58 80.85 -12.10
CA THR A 1179 17.79 81.40 -12.73
C THR A 1179 18.19 80.60 -13.96
N HIS A 1180 18.75 81.32 -14.93
CA HIS A 1180 19.20 80.83 -16.22
C HIS A 1180 20.70 81.09 -16.35
N HIS A 1181 21.45 80.03 -16.64
CA HIS A 1181 22.92 80.02 -16.68
C HIS A 1181 23.40 79.50 -18.04
N LEU A 1182 24.31 80.23 -18.68
CA LEU A 1182 24.92 79.83 -19.94
C LEU A 1182 26.41 79.52 -19.75
N LEU A 1183 26.87 78.32 -20.16
CA LEU A 1183 28.24 77.82 -20.02
C LEU A 1183 28.94 77.73 -21.38
N VAL A 1184 29.84 78.66 -21.64
CA VAL A 1184 30.53 78.82 -22.94
C VAL A 1184 31.99 78.37 -22.86
N PRO A 1185 32.48 77.41 -23.67
CA PRO A 1185 33.87 76.93 -23.60
C PRO A 1185 34.88 77.79 -24.41
N GLU A 1186 35.92 78.29 -23.73
CA GLU A 1186 37.21 78.71 -24.33
C GLU A 1186 37.96 77.51 -24.95
N PRO A 1187 38.85 77.68 -25.97
CA PRO A 1187 39.59 78.90 -26.31
C PRO A 1187 39.02 79.73 -27.48
N PHE A 1188 37.86 79.35 -28.03
CA PHE A 1188 37.40 79.98 -29.27
C PHE A 1188 36.74 81.36 -29.11
N THR A 1189 36.29 81.74 -27.92
CA THR A 1189 35.84 83.12 -27.63
C THR A 1189 37.00 84.10 -27.70
N SER A 1190 38.17 83.79 -27.14
CA SER A 1190 39.38 84.60 -27.30
C SER A 1190 39.92 84.56 -28.74
N ALA A 1191 39.77 83.44 -29.47
CA ALA A 1191 40.10 83.38 -30.90
C ALA A 1191 39.15 84.23 -31.77
N ILE A 1192 37.84 84.23 -31.49
CA ILE A 1192 36.83 85.04 -32.20
C ILE A 1192 36.98 86.52 -31.82
N LEU A 1193 37.24 86.85 -30.56
CA LEU A 1193 37.60 88.21 -30.15
C LEU A 1193 38.93 88.66 -30.76
N THR A 1194 39.89 87.76 -30.94
CA THR A 1194 41.15 88.06 -31.66
C THR A 1194 40.88 88.26 -33.15
N VAL A 1195 40.04 87.44 -33.80
CA VAL A 1195 39.66 87.61 -35.20
C VAL A 1195 38.86 88.90 -35.40
N ILE A 1196 37.93 89.23 -34.50
CA ILE A 1196 37.20 90.50 -34.51
C ILE A 1196 38.18 91.67 -34.32
N ALA A 1197 39.04 91.64 -33.31
CA ALA A 1197 40.06 92.68 -33.08
C ALA A 1197 41.00 92.86 -34.30
N THR A 1198 41.48 91.76 -34.88
CA THR A 1198 42.37 91.74 -36.05
C THR A 1198 41.65 92.25 -37.31
N LEU A 1199 40.35 91.97 -37.46
CA LEU A 1199 39.54 92.50 -38.56
C LEU A 1199 39.11 93.96 -38.34
N THR A 1200 39.02 94.44 -37.09
CA THR A 1200 38.69 95.85 -36.79
C THR A 1200 39.89 96.80 -36.85
N GLU A 1201 41.12 96.33 -36.67
CA GLU A 1201 42.33 97.17 -36.77
C GLU A 1201 43.01 97.13 -38.16
N GLY A 1202 42.58 96.26 -39.07
CA GLY A 1202 43.16 96.09 -40.42
C GLY A 1202 42.70 97.10 -41.50
N GLY A 1203 42.29 98.32 -41.11
CA GLY A 1203 41.53 99.25 -41.96
C GLY A 1203 42.20 100.58 -42.32
N SER A 1204 43.39 100.57 -42.95
CA SER A 1204 43.95 101.73 -43.68
C SER A 1204 44.87 101.34 -44.83
#